data_AF-A0A931SQC1-F1
#
_entry.id   AF-A0A931SQC1-F1
#
_cell.length_a   1.000
_cell.length_b   1.000
_cell.length_c   1.000
_cell.angle_alpha   90.00
_cell.angle_beta   90.00
_cell.angle_gamma   90.00
#
_symmetry.space_group_name_H-M   'P 1'
#
loop_
_entity.id
_entity.type
_entity.pdbx_description
1 polymer ?
#
loop_
_entity_poly.entity_id
_entity_poly.type
_entity_poly.pdbx_seq_one_letter_code
_entity_poly.pdbx_strand_id
1 'polypeptide(L)'
;MSDKVEQAKIYQRKKHVAALAHLAVQVGALVFLMSTGLTFVFRDWALAWARQPFLQILLYYGFFFDFVWLCGLPLEFYSGYRLEQRYGLTNQNFKQWTVEFLKRTVLIFTISALLVLGLYGAIGRSPERWWIWAWLGYAGFSYLLGQLFPVLIVPLFYRYSRVDNDSLRERIFRLVRRFQLPVENVYSLNLSKTTKKANAMFAGLGRTKRLVLSDTLIRDFTEEEIESVVAHELGHYKHRDIWHHLAFNAATSFVGFFLAFEIVKRLAIPLGFAGAEDLAAFPLLYLVFTLLGVVLTPLSHAYSRWREAEADRFSLEACGPQGFIPAMEKLATLNLADPEPHPVIEWWFYTHPPIAKRIARARKFLGLLFFVGVLGTPGSGGLLAYESYADEAYSETGASSEREEAKNDLENRGRTEIMNFLLGRPKDNAGLKVPLSIELYNQAVEFYQKNEFELAREALKDSIAYDPRNAFAHELLGDIAYYEQKLGEAEEHYLAAFRVRARNDLKEKIFRTQKEKKVEATMTHYPEEHFIIMYRGEEKGLEGYGLSEALRKAYREIGQDLGYFFKQKIPVLLYDEKEFRDLIRAPHWTIGVYDGKIRLPAYEKGFSQEEIEKVMRHELTHAFVVEISRRLCPPWLNEGLAEYEEAKISAPDLTVFRAAIRSKTLFPIETLLGQERLLAVKDPLEAELFYEQSFQLVSYLAGRYGMFSLRKMLEQFAQGKDSFEVIQEVLKISPLELEKEWKDTLSAN
;
A
#
# COMPACT_ATOMS: atom_id res chain seq x y z
N MET A 1 -7.96 -10.18 18.51
CA MET A 1 -7.65 -8.89 17.85
C MET A 1 -8.40 -7.68 18.44
N SER A 2 -9.68 -7.82 18.86
CA SER A 2 -10.50 -6.74 19.44
C SER A 2 -9.84 -6.04 20.66
N ASP A 3 -9.30 -6.81 21.61
CA ASP A 3 -8.76 -6.25 22.87
C ASP A 3 -7.54 -5.35 22.67
N LYS A 4 -6.65 -5.67 21.72
CA LYS A 4 -5.48 -4.84 21.40
C LYS A 4 -5.86 -3.53 20.71
N VAL A 5 -6.88 -3.55 19.85
CA VAL A 5 -7.39 -2.34 19.20
C VAL A 5 -8.03 -1.42 20.23
N GLU A 6 -8.83 -1.96 21.15
CA GLU A 6 -9.41 -1.17 22.24
C GLU A 6 -8.32 -0.60 23.17
N GLN A 7 -7.32 -1.42 23.50
CA GLN A 7 -6.16 -0.96 24.26
C GLN A 7 -5.42 0.19 23.55
N ALA A 8 -5.23 0.11 22.23
CA ALA A 8 -4.62 1.16 21.43
C ALA A 8 -5.44 2.45 21.44
N LYS A 9 -6.78 2.36 21.28
CA LYS A 9 -7.69 3.52 21.37
C LYS A 9 -7.60 4.23 22.72
N ILE A 10 -7.65 3.47 23.82
CA ILE A 10 -7.55 4.03 25.17
C ILE A 10 -6.17 4.68 25.39
N TYR A 11 -5.10 4.02 24.93
CA TYR A 11 -3.74 4.55 25.02
C TYR A 11 -3.59 5.87 24.25
N GLN A 12 -4.02 5.92 22.99
CA GLN A 12 -3.94 7.12 22.16
C GLN A 12 -4.81 8.25 22.71
N ARG A 13 -6.02 7.96 23.20
CA ARG A 13 -6.86 8.94 23.89
C ARG A 13 -6.15 9.56 25.09
N LYS A 14 -5.48 8.75 25.91
CA LYS A 14 -4.70 9.25 27.06
C LYS A 14 -3.51 10.10 26.62
N LYS A 15 -2.84 9.74 25.52
CA LYS A 15 -1.77 10.55 24.92
C LYS A 15 -2.28 11.90 24.43
N HIS A 16 -3.39 11.93 23.70
CA HIS A 16 -3.98 13.19 23.22
C HIS A 16 -4.45 14.09 24.37
N VAL A 17 -5.10 13.52 25.40
CA VAL A 17 -5.50 14.27 26.60
C VAL A 17 -4.27 14.83 27.32
N ALA A 18 -3.20 14.04 27.47
CA ALA A 18 -1.96 14.53 28.08
C ALA A 18 -1.31 15.65 27.24
N ALA A 19 -1.34 15.56 25.91
CA ALA A 19 -0.83 16.60 25.02
C ALA A 19 -1.63 17.91 25.13
N LEU A 20 -2.97 17.83 25.16
CA LEU A 20 -3.84 18.99 25.36
C LEU A 20 -3.68 19.60 26.76
N ALA A 21 -3.56 18.76 27.79
CA ALA A 21 -3.27 19.22 29.15
C ALA A 21 -1.91 19.92 29.22
N HIS A 22 -0.90 19.39 28.50
CA HIS A 22 0.43 20.01 28.45
C HIS A 22 0.38 21.39 27.78
N LEU A 23 -0.33 21.51 26.66
CA LEU A 23 -0.56 22.80 26.01
C LEU A 23 -1.31 23.78 26.94
N ALA A 24 -2.34 23.31 27.65
CA ALA A 24 -3.09 24.14 28.59
C ALA A 24 -2.25 24.62 29.77
N VAL A 25 -1.43 23.72 30.35
CA VAL A 25 -0.49 24.06 31.43
C VAL A 25 0.57 25.05 30.92
N GLN A 26 1.09 24.86 29.73
CA GLN A 26 2.06 25.76 29.12
C GLN A 26 1.48 27.15 28.89
N VAL A 27 0.31 27.26 28.26
CA VAL A 27 -0.38 28.55 28.06
C VAL A 27 -0.72 29.19 29.40
N GLY A 28 -1.23 28.41 30.36
CA GLY A 28 -1.52 28.88 31.71
C GLY A 28 -0.28 29.40 32.45
N ALA A 29 0.86 28.72 32.33
CA ALA A 29 2.13 29.14 32.91
C ALA A 29 2.62 30.46 32.30
N LEU A 30 2.52 30.63 30.98
CA LEU A 30 2.89 31.89 30.31
C LEU A 30 1.99 33.05 30.74
N VAL A 31 0.68 32.83 30.79
CA VAL A 31 -0.28 33.84 31.26
C VAL A 31 -0.03 34.19 32.71
N PHE A 32 0.21 33.21 33.57
CA PHE A 32 0.56 33.42 34.98
C PHE A 32 1.85 34.22 35.14
N LEU A 33 2.89 33.89 34.38
CA LEU A 33 4.17 34.57 34.43
C LEU A 33 4.06 36.06 34.05
N MET A 34 3.18 36.38 33.10
CA MET A 34 2.90 37.76 32.68
C MET A 34 1.97 38.47 33.69
N SER A 35 0.87 37.85 34.12
CA SER A 35 -0.13 38.51 34.98
C SER A 35 0.34 38.76 36.41
N THR A 36 1.23 37.93 36.92
CA THR A 36 1.85 38.11 38.24
C THR A 36 3.04 39.07 38.23
N GLY A 37 3.53 39.45 37.04
CA GLY A 37 4.75 40.25 36.89
C GLY A 37 6.04 39.51 37.21
N LEU A 38 6.01 38.19 37.43
CA LEU A 38 7.21 37.39 37.72
C LEU A 38 8.24 37.45 36.59
N THR A 39 7.80 37.64 35.35
CA THR A 39 8.69 37.90 34.20
C THR A 39 9.59 39.13 34.40
N PHE A 40 9.12 40.19 35.07
CA PHE A 40 9.92 41.37 35.39
C PHE A 40 10.98 41.06 36.45
N VAL A 41 10.62 40.25 37.46
CA VAL A 41 11.57 39.79 38.48
C VAL A 41 12.70 38.99 37.85
N PHE A 42 12.39 38.08 36.92
CA PHE A 42 13.39 37.31 36.19
C PHE A 42 14.33 38.19 35.37
N ARG A 43 13.79 39.20 34.68
CA ARG A 43 14.60 40.19 33.96
C ARG A 43 15.50 40.94 34.92
N ASP A 44 14.96 41.45 36.01
CA ASP A 44 15.71 42.29 36.94
C ASP A 44 16.84 41.49 37.62
N TRP A 45 16.61 40.20 37.94
CA TRP A 45 17.68 39.29 38.37
C TRP A 45 18.74 39.06 37.31
N ALA A 46 18.34 38.81 36.06
CA ALA A 46 19.28 38.62 34.97
C ALA A 46 20.16 39.87 34.73
N LEU A 47 19.56 41.06 34.79
CA LEU A 47 20.26 42.35 34.69
C LEU A 47 21.18 42.59 35.89
N ALA A 48 20.78 42.20 37.10
CA ALA A 48 21.59 42.34 38.31
C ALA A 48 22.81 41.41 38.32
N TRP A 49 22.67 40.18 37.81
CA TRP A 49 23.71 39.16 37.89
C TRP A 49 24.71 39.19 36.74
N ALA A 50 24.36 39.84 35.62
CA ALA A 50 25.22 39.90 34.45
C ALA A 50 25.36 41.32 33.88
N ARG A 51 26.60 41.71 33.55
CA ARG A 51 26.89 42.99 32.86
C ARG A 51 26.84 42.89 31.34
N GLN A 52 27.10 41.70 30.78
CA GLN A 52 27.15 41.51 29.33
C GLN A 52 25.76 41.19 28.78
N PRO A 53 25.30 41.85 27.69
CA PRO A 53 23.94 41.66 27.16
C PRO A 53 23.61 40.21 26.79
N PHE A 54 24.56 39.48 26.21
CA PHE A 54 24.33 38.07 25.86
C PHE A 54 24.09 37.19 27.11
N LEU A 55 24.78 37.48 28.22
CA LEU A 55 24.64 36.72 29.45
C LEU A 55 23.32 37.06 30.17
N GLN A 56 22.86 38.31 30.08
CA GLN A 56 21.53 38.71 30.56
C GLN A 56 20.42 37.94 29.82
N ILE A 57 20.50 37.83 28.49
CA ILE A 57 19.55 37.05 27.67
C ILE A 57 19.56 35.58 28.12
N LEU A 58 20.74 34.97 28.27
CA LEU A 58 20.87 33.57 28.66
C LEU A 58 20.35 33.30 30.08
N LEU A 59 20.63 34.18 31.05
CA LEU A 59 20.13 34.05 32.42
C LEU A 59 18.61 34.18 32.47
N TYR A 60 18.07 35.21 31.82
CA TYR A 60 16.62 35.39 31.72
C TYR A 60 15.95 34.17 31.08
N TYR A 61 16.50 33.71 29.94
CA TYR A 61 15.98 32.52 29.25
C TYR A 61 16.09 31.27 30.12
N GLY A 62 17.14 31.13 30.92
CA GLY A 62 17.28 30.08 31.93
C GLY A 62 16.13 30.07 32.93
N PHE A 63 15.86 31.20 33.59
CA PHE A 63 14.74 31.31 34.54
C PHE A 63 13.38 31.02 33.89
N PHE A 64 13.16 31.57 32.70
CA PHE A 64 11.96 31.32 31.91
C PHE A 64 11.81 29.82 31.58
N PHE A 65 12.88 29.20 31.07
CA PHE A 65 12.90 27.80 30.68
C PHE A 65 12.63 26.89 31.87
N ASP A 66 13.31 27.12 32.99
CA ASP A 66 13.14 26.34 34.22
C ASP A 66 11.71 26.45 34.75
N PHE A 67 11.12 27.65 34.74
CA PHE A 67 9.73 27.85 35.15
C PHE A 67 8.75 27.05 34.30
N VAL A 68 8.80 27.21 32.96
CA VAL A 68 7.89 26.51 32.04
C VAL A 68 8.13 25.00 32.09
N TRP A 69 9.39 24.57 32.16
CA TRP A 69 9.77 23.16 32.26
C TRP A 69 9.26 22.51 33.54
N LEU A 70 9.39 23.17 34.70
CA LEU A 70 8.86 22.67 35.98
C LEU A 70 7.34 22.52 35.96
N CYS A 71 6.62 23.47 35.35
CA CYS A 71 5.16 23.37 35.20
C CYS A 71 4.74 22.17 34.33
N GLY A 72 5.47 21.90 33.23
CA GLY A 72 5.19 20.78 32.32
C GLY A 72 5.68 19.41 32.81
N LEU A 73 6.66 19.39 33.73
CA LEU A 73 7.36 18.18 34.17
C LEU A 73 6.44 17.02 34.62
N PRO A 74 5.35 17.24 35.39
CA PRO A 74 4.46 16.15 35.77
C PRO A 74 3.80 15.44 34.58
N LEU A 75 3.44 16.19 33.53
CA LEU A 75 2.80 15.65 32.33
C LEU A 75 3.82 14.97 31.40
N GLU A 76 5.04 15.51 31.32
CA GLU A 76 6.18 14.87 30.64
C GLU A 76 6.53 13.51 31.29
N PHE A 77 6.58 13.46 32.62
CA PHE A 77 6.79 12.21 33.36
C PHE A 77 5.64 11.22 33.16
N TYR A 78 4.39 11.69 33.27
CA TYR A 78 3.23 10.84 33.09
C TYR A 78 3.18 10.25 31.67
N SER A 79 3.26 11.10 30.65
CA SER A 79 3.12 10.67 29.26
C SER A 79 4.35 9.95 28.72
N GLY A 80 5.56 10.37 29.11
CA GLY A 80 6.83 9.87 28.59
C GLY A 80 7.39 8.66 29.34
N TYR A 81 6.97 8.39 30.56
CA TYR A 81 7.41 7.22 31.34
C TYR A 81 6.25 6.36 31.84
N ARG A 82 5.39 6.91 32.73
CA ARG A 82 4.35 6.11 33.40
C ARG A 82 3.37 5.48 32.43
N LEU A 83 2.93 6.22 31.42
CA LEU A 83 1.99 5.73 30.42
C LEU A 83 2.66 4.70 29.50
N GLU A 84 3.88 4.96 29.02
CA GLU A 84 4.63 3.99 28.19
C GLU A 84 4.91 2.70 28.97
N GLN A 85 5.26 2.79 30.26
CA GLN A 85 5.49 1.65 31.14
C GLN A 85 4.21 0.83 31.34
N ARG A 86 3.07 1.50 31.60
CA ARG A 86 1.77 0.85 31.81
C ARG A 86 1.31 0.00 30.62
N TYR A 87 1.65 0.44 29.41
CA TYR A 87 1.30 -0.27 28.18
C TYR A 87 2.47 -1.13 27.64
N GLY A 88 3.56 -1.26 28.39
CA GLY A 88 4.67 -2.16 28.07
C GLY A 88 5.51 -1.73 26.87
N LEU A 89 5.50 -0.45 26.49
CA LEU A 89 6.13 0.11 25.28
C LEU A 89 7.57 0.61 25.47
N THR A 90 7.99 0.81 26.72
CA THR A 90 9.36 1.23 27.07
C THR A 90 10.19 0.04 27.58
N ASN A 91 11.48 0.05 27.26
CA ASN A 91 12.47 -0.88 27.83
C ASN A 91 13.25 -0.24 29.00
N GLN A 92 12.95 1.02 29.32
CA GLN A 92 13.69 1.76 30.33
C GLN A 92 13.11 1.54 31.72
N ASN A 93 13.99 1.36 32.70
CA ASN A 93 13.64 1.63 34.09
C ASN A 93 13.67 3.15 34.37
N PHE A 94 13.20 3.54 35.55
CA PHE A 94 13.10 4.95 35.93
C PHE A 94 14.44 5.68 35.83
N LYS A 95 15.53 5.08 36.30
CA LYS A 95 16.88 5.68 36.25
C LYS A 95 17.34 5.93 34.81
N GLN A 96 17.18 4.93 33.95
CA GLN A 96 17.53 5.03 32.52
C GLN A 96 16.68 6.10 31.83
N TRP A 97 15.38 6.13 32.11
CA TRP A 97 14.49 7.17 31.58
C TRP A 97 14.91 8.57 32.04
N THR A 98 15.23 8.76 33.33
CA THR A 98 15.67 10.06 33.86
C THR A 98 16.95 10.55 33.20
N VAL A 99 17.92 9.66 32.95
CA VAL A 99 19.17 10.02 32.26
C VAL A 99 18.88 10.48 30.82
N GLU A 100 18.09 9.74 30.07
CA GLU A 100 17.74 10.11 28.69
C GLU A 100 16.86 11.37 28.64
N PHE A 101 15.98 11.55 29.64
CA PHE A 101 15.16 12.74 29.81
C PHE A 101 16.02 13.99 30.05
N LEU A 102 16.91 13.97 31.05
CA LEU A 102 17.79 15.10 31.36
C LEU A 102 18.71 15.43 30.19
N LYS A 103 19.27 14.41 29.53
CA LYS A 103 20.09 14.60 28.33
C LYS A 103 19.33 15.30 27.21
N ARG A 104 18.07 14.90 26.97
CA ARG A 104 17.19 15.57 26.00
C ARG A 104 16.90 17.01 26.43
N THR A 105 16.61 17.25 27.70
CA THR A 105 16.36 18.60 28.24
C THR A 105 17.56 19.52 28.06
N VAL A 106 18.78 19.08 28.39
CA VAL A 106 20.02 19.86 28.20
C VAL A 106 20.24 20.20 26.73
N LEU A 107 20.01 19.23 25.83
CA LEU A 107 20.14 19.45 24.40
C LEU A 107 19.13 20.49 23.88
N ILE A 108 17.85 20.34 24.26
CA ILE A 108 16.78 21.27 23.87
C ILE A 108 17.12 22.67 24.39
N PHE A 109 17.46 22.81 25.67
CA PHE A 109 17.85 24.07 26.30
C PHE A 109 19.01 24.74 25.55
N THR A 110 20.05 23.98 25.21
CA THR A 110 21.22 24.51 24.51
C THR A 110 20.86 25.06 23.13
N ILE A 111 20.09 24.30 22.35
CA ILE A 111 19.66 24.70 21.00
C ILE A 111 18.73 25.92 21.08
N SER A 112 17.74 25.90 21.97
CA SER A 112 16.77 26.98 22.09
C SER A 112 17.39 28.24 22.67
N ALA A 113 18.34 28.14 23.59
CA ALA A 113 19.09 29.30 24.10
C ALA A 113 19.89 30.00 23.00
N LEU A 114 20.51 29.25 22.08
CA LEU A 114 21.20 29.82 20.92
C LEU A 114 20.22 30.54 19.98
N LEU A 115 19.04 29.97 19.74
CA LEU A 115 18.01 30.60 18.93
C LEU A 115 17.46 31.88 19.57
N VAL A 116 17.23 31.88 20.89
CA VAL A 116 16.78 33.06 21.64
C VAL A 116 17.84 34.15 21.65
N LEU A 117 19.12 33.78 21.79
CA LEU A 117 20.23 34.71 21.66
C LEU A 117 20.27 35.35 20.26
N GLY A 118 20.08 34.56 19.20
CA GLY A 118 19.98 35.06 17.83
C GLY A 118 18.77 35.98 17.63
N LEU A 119 17.61 35.61 18.18
CA LEU A 119 16.37 36.41 18.14
C LEU A 119 16.56 37.77 18.80
N TYR A 120 17.03 37.83 20.04
CA TYR A 120 17.26 39.11 20.73
C TYR A 120 18.41 39.91 20.12
N GLY A 121 19.40 39.23 19.52
CA GLY A 121 20.42 39.88 18.70
C GLY A 121 19.85 40.57 17.45
N ALA A 122 18.84 39.98 16.81
CA ALA A 122 18.12 40.57 15.70
C ALA A 122 17.19 41.72 16.13
N ILE A 123 16.47 41.55 17.24
CA ILE A 123 15.61 42.58 17.84
C ILE A 123 16.41 43.83 18.17
N GLY A 124 17.53 43.68 18.89
CA GLY A 124 18.37 44.80 19.30
C GLY A 124 19.06 45.53 18.13
N ARG A 125 19.39 44.82 17.03
CA ARG A 125 20.06 45.43 15.87
C ARG A 125 19.11 46.08 14.88
N SER A 126 17.89 45.57 14.75
CA SER A 126 16.96 46.03 13.72
C SER A 126 15.50 45.98 14.21
N PRO A 127 15.09 46.82 15.18
CA PRO A 127 13.78 46.74 15.85
C PRO A 127 12.56 46.75 14.90
N GLU A 128 12.63 47.44 13.76
CA GLU A 128 11.51 47.49 12.81
C GLU A 128 11.46 46.31 11.83
N ARG A 129 12.54 45.54 11.71
CA ARG A 129 12.70 44.45 10.72
C ARG A 129 13.31 43.18 11.30
N TRP A 130 13.32 43.04 12.62
CA TRP A 130 13.99 41.92 13.30
C TRP A 130 13.42 40.58 12.87
N TRP A 131 12.13 40.55 12.51
CA TRP A 131 11.43 39.35 12.08
C TRP A 131 12.04 38.74 10.81
N ILE A 132 12.58 39.57 9.89
CA ILE A 132 13.26 39.11 8.68
C ILE A 132 14.58 38.43 9.06
N TRP A 133 15.39 39.08 9.91
CA TRP A 133 16.69 38.56 10.32
C TRP A 133 16.57 37.33 11.23
N ALA A 134 15.60 37.34 12.13
CA ALA A 134 15.27 36.20 12.98
C ALA A 134 14.76 35.02 12.14
N TRP A 135 13.90 35.28 11.14
CA TRP A 135 13.47 34.25 10.21
C TRP A 135 14.63 33.69 9.36
N LEU A 136 15.49 34.55 8.80
CA LEU A 136 16.67 34.11 8.05
C LEU A 136 17.59 33.24 8.91
N GLY A 137 17.84 33.66 10.15
CA GLY A 137 18.60 32.89 11.13
C GLY A 137 17.94 31.55 11.45
N TYR A 138 16.63 31.53 11.70
CA TYR A 138 15.85 30.33 11.95
C TYR A 138 15.84 29.36 10.76
N ALA A 139 15.62 29.86 9.54
CA ALA A 139 15.59 29.07 8.32
C ALA A 139 16.97 28.47 8.01
N GLY A 140 18.04 29.27 8.13
CA GLY A 140 19.42 28.82 7.98
C GLY A 140 19.82 27.80 9.06
N PHE A 141 19.44 28.04 10.31
CA PHE A 141 19.64 27.10 11.41
C PHE A 141 18.88 25.79 11.20
N SER A 142 17.63 25.85 10.75
CA SER A 142 16.80 24.66 10.46
C SER A 142 17.40 23.82 9.34
N TYR A 143 17.90 24.46 8.28
CA TYR A 143 18.64 23.79 7.21
C TYR A 143 19.90 23.10 7.75
N LEU A 144 20.73 23.82 8.51
CA LEU A 144 21.94 23.29 9.11
C LEU A 144 21.64 22.12 10.04
N LEU A 145 20.64 22.26 10.91
CA LEU A 145 20.21 21.23 11.84
C LEU A 145 19.72 19.99 11.09
N GLY A 146 18.98 20.14 9.98
CA GLY A 146 18.59 19.01 9.13
C GLY A 146 19.77 18.21 8.59
N GLN A 147 20.90 18.86 8.26
CA GLN A 147 22.12 18.18 7.83
C GLN A 147 22.83 17.47 9.00
N LEU A 148 22.88 18.14 10.15
CA LEU A 148 23.61 17.69 11.33
C LEU A 148 22.81 16.68 12.17
N PHE A 149 21.48 16.62 12.03
CA PHE A 149 20.61 15.79 12.86
C PHE A 149 21.04 14.31 12.89
N PRO A 150 21.19 13.59 11.75
CA PRO A 150 21.61 12.19 11.79
C PRO A 150 23.09 11.98 12.17
N VAL A 151 23.94 13.02 12.10
CA VAL A 151 25.39 12.89 12.32
C VAL A 151 25.80 13.29 13.73
N LEU A 152 25.14 14.29 14.29
CA LEU A 152 25.47 14.88 15.58
C LEU A 152 24.40 14.55 16.62
N ILE A 153 23.11 14.72 16.28
CA ILE A 153 22.03 14.62 17.28
C ILE A 153 21.68 13.16 17.57
N VAL A 154 21.41 12.35 16.54
CA VAL A 154 21.04 10.93 16.72
C VAL A 154 22.12 10.13 17.47
N PRO A 155 23.43 10.25 17.14
CA PRO A 155 24.51 9.55 17.84
C PRO A 155 24.66 9.87 19.32
N LEU A 156 24.13 11.01 19.78
CA LEU A 156 24.09 11.27 21.23
C LEU A 156 23.22 10.21 21.92
N PHE A 157 22.09 9.83 21.35
CA PHE A 157 21.12 8.96 22.03
C PHE A 157 21.27 7.49 21.67
N TYR A 158 21.63 7.21 20.42
CA TYR A 158 21.60 5.88 19.81
C TYR A 158 22.88 5.59 19.03
N ARG A 159 23.22 4.32 18.88
CA ARG A 159 24.37 3.84 18.13
C ARG A 159 23.92 3.35 16.76
N TYR A 160 24.67 3.73 15.74
CA TYR A 160 24.58 3.16 14.41
C TYR A 160 25.42 1.90 14.33
N SER A 161 24.84 0.84 13.78
CA SER A 161 25.53 -0.39 13.37
C SER A 161 25.24 -0.64 11.89
N ARG A 162 26.03 -1.48 11.23
CA ARG A 162 25.65 -1.99 9.90
C ARG A 162 24.54 -3.02 10.06
N VAL A 163 23.74 -3.21 9.03
CA VAL A 163 22.80 -4.33 8.97
C VAL A 163 23.60 -5.60 8.68
N ASP A 164 23.50 -6.59 9.57
CA ASP A 164 24.31 -7.82 9.51
C ASP A 164 23.67 -8.92 8.62
N ASN A 165 22.38 -8.80 8.27
CA ASN A 165 21.71 -9.75 7.38
C ASN A 165 22.01 -9.40 5.91
N ASP A 166 22.81 -10.25 5.25
CA ASP A 166 23.21 -10.09 3.84
C ASP A 166 22.03 -10.25 2.86
N SER A 167 21.06 -11.15 3.13
CA SER A 167 19.85 -11.32 2.30
C SER A 167 19.02 -10.04 2.28
N LEU A 168 18.71 -9.50 3.47
CA LEU A 168 17.97 -8.25 3.61
C LEU A 168 18.70 -7.08 2.93
N ARG A 169 20.02 -7.02 3.10
CA ARG A 169 20.86 -5.99 2.47
C ARG A 169 20.81 -6.08 0.94
N GLU A 170 20.87 -7.29 0.39
CA GLU A 170 20.78 -7.52 -1.04
C GLU A 170 19.40 -7.13 -1.60
N ARG A 171 18.31 -7.47 -0.91
CA ARG A 171 16.95 -7.00 -1.26
C ARG A 171 16.85 -5.48 -1.30
N ILE A 172 17.32 -4.80 -0.25
CA ILE A 172 17.32 -3.33 -0.21
C ILE A 172 18.15 -2.75 -1.35
N PHE A 173 19.35 -3.28 -1.63
CA PHE A 173 20.15 -2.79 -2.74
C PHE A 173 19.57 -3.13 -4.12
N ARG A 174 18.81 -4.22 -4.27
CA ARG A 174 18.03 -4.47 -5.49
C ARG A 174 16.99 -3.38 -5.71
N LEU A 175 16.22 -2.99 -4.69
CA LEU A 175 15.29 -1.85 -4.78
C LEU A 175 16.01 -0.55 -5.14
N VAL A 176 17.09 -0.24 -4.43
CA VAL A 176 17.88 0.99 -4.65
C VAL A 176 18.40 1.04 -6.09
N ARG A 177 18.89 -0.08 -6.64
CA ARG A 177 19.34 -0.19 -8.03
C ARG A 177 18.18 -0.08 -9.03
N ARG A 178 17.07 -0.78 -8.78
CA ARG A 178 15.86 -0.74 -9.62
C ARG A 178 15.35 0.68 -9.83
N PHE A 179 15.42 1.52 -8.79
CA PHE A 179 14.98 2.93 -8.84
C PHE A 179 16.13 3.93 -9.01
N GLN A 180 17.36 3.47 -9.28
CA GLN A 180 18.56 4.30 -9.49
C GLN A 180 18.80 5.35 -8.39
N LEU A 181 18.60 4.97 -7.13
CA LEU A 181 18.75 5.87 -5.99
C LEU A 181 20.19 5.86 -5.46
N PRO A 182 20.81 7.00 -5.15
CA PRO A 182 22.17 7.08 -4.62
C PRO A 182 22.19 6.81 -3.11
N VAL A 183 21.76 5.60 -2.71
CA VAL A 183 21.80 5.14 -1.31
C VAL A 183 22.96 4.17 -1.17
N GLU A 184 24.05 4.65 -0.57
CA GLU A 184 25.28 3.85 -0.44
C GLU A 184 25.34 3.02 0.83
N ASN A 185 24.62 3.44 1.89
CA ASN A 185 24.73 2.83 3.22
C ASN A 185 23.37 2.67 3.90
N VAL A 186 23.13 1.44 4.39
CA VAL A 186 21.98 1.06 5.23
C VAL A 186 22.50 0.76 6.63
N TYR A 187 21.91 1.42 7.63
CA TYR A 187 22.31 1.30 9.03
C TYR A 187 21.18 0.72 9.88
N SER A 188 21.56 -0.05 10.89
CA SER A 188 20.69 -0.39 12.02
C SER A 188 20.88 0.63 13.15
N LEU A 189 19.80 1.03 13.80
CA LEU A 189 19.78 1.90 14.97
C LEU A 189 19.29 1.10 16.18
N ASN A 190 20.04 1.16 17.29
CA ASN A 190 19.70 0.41 18.52
C ASN A 190 18.54 1.04 19.32
N LEU A 191 17.38 1.20 18.69
CA LEU A 191 16.19 1.82 19.26
C LEU A 191 15.62 1.00 20.44
N SER A 192 15.87 -0.31 20.46
CA SER A 192 15.53 -1.21 21.56
C SER A 192 16.10 -0.77 22.92
N LYS A 193 17.15 0.07 22.94
CA LYS A 193 17.68 0.71 24.15
C LYS A 193 16.60 1.44 24.95
N THR A 194 15.60 2.03 24.28
CA THR A 194 14.59 2.88 24.94
C THR A 194 13.17 2.36 24.75
N THR A 195 12.82 1.80 23.59
CA THR A 195 11.44 1.44 23.27
C THR A 195 11.34 0.10 22.55
N LYS A 196 10.17 -0.54 22.66
CA LYS A 196 9.80 -1.72 21.89
C LYS A 196 9.18 -1.39 20.52
N LYS A 197 8.94 -0.11 20.25
CA LYS A 197 8.37 0.39 19.00
C LYS A 197 9.33 0.16 17.83
N ALA A 198 8.79 -0.08 16.64
CA ALA A 198 9.54 -0.23 15.41
C ALA A 198 9.49 1.06 14.60
N ASN A 199 10.59 1.38 13.92
CA ASN A 199 10.66 2.56 13.05
C ASN A 199 11.72 2.40 11.94
N ALA A 200 11.52 3.12 10.86
CA ALA A 200 12.53 3.36 9.82
C ALA A 200 12.60 4.87 9.56
N MET A 201 13.71 5.34 9.01
CA MET A 201 13.79 6.70 8.50
C MET A 201 14.85 6.84 7.42
N PHE A 202 14.55 7.66 6.42
CA PHE A 202 15.56 8.27 5.57
C PHE A 202 15.97 9.64 6.14
N ALA A 203 17.21 9.76 6.64
CA ALA A 203 17.67 10.97 7.33
C ALA A 203 18.89 11.60 6.65
N GLY A 204 18.99 12.94 6.74
CA GLY A 204 20.13 13.73 6.30
C GLY A 204 19.97 14.40 4.94
N LEU A 205 20.88 15.33 4.63
CA LEU A 205 20.92 16.09 3.38
C LEU A 205 22.30 15.98 2.74
N GLY A 206 22.37 16.13 1.42
CA GLY A 206 23.64 16.07 0.69
C GLY A 206 24.38 14.74 0.93
N ARG A 207 25.59 14.81 1.49
CA ARG A 207 26.46 13.64 1.77
C ARG A 207 26.17 12.93 3.09
N THR A 208 25.32 13.48 3.97
CA THR A 208 25.03 12.87 5.28
C THR A 208 23.84 11.92 5.25
N LYS A 209 23.22 11.76 4.08
CA LYS A 209 22.07 10.88 3.82
C LYS A 209 22.35 9.44 4.24
N ARG A 210 21.37 8.84 4.89
CA ARG A 210 21.44 7.44 5.35
C ARG A 210 20.04 6.86 5.48
N LEU A 211 19.89 5.61 5.03
CA LEU A 211 18.73 4.79 5.35
C LEU A 211 18.97 4.11 6.70
N VAL A 212 18.04 4.29 7.63
CA VAL A 212 18.19 3.82 9.01
C VAL A 212 16.98 2.96 9.37
N LEU A 213 17.24 1.73 9.81
CA LEU A 213 16.23 0.78 10.27
C LEU A 213 16.42 0.56 11.76
N SER A 214 15.36 0.55 12.55
CA SER A 214 15.49 0.18 13.97
C SER A 214 15.81 -1.32 14.10
N ASP A 215 16.60 -1.67 15.11
CA ASP A 215 16.84 -3.06 15.49
C ASP A 215 15.55 -3.83 15.84
N THR A 216 14.55 -3.15 16.41
CA THR A 216 13.20 -3.69 16.63
C THR A 216 12.47 -4.00 15.33
N LEU A 217 12.60 -3.17 14.28
CA LEU A 217 12.02 -3.43 12.96
C LEU A 217 12.68 -4.67 12.35
N ILE A 218 14.02 -4.74 12.37
CA ILE A 218 14.78 -5.86 11.80
C ILE A 218 14.45 -7.19 12.51
N ARG A 219 14.21 -7.15 13.83
CA ARG A 219 13.92 -8.35 14.63
C ARG A 219 12.50 -8.86 14.46
N ASP A 220 11.50 -7.96 14.41
CA ASP A 220 10.09 -8.33 14.56
C ASP A 220 9.32 -8.42 13.21
N PHE A 221 9.97 -8.03 12.09
CA PHE A 221 9.38 -8.01 10.75
C PHE A 221 10.08 -9.00 9.81
N THR A 222 9.33 -9.53 8.84
CA THR A 222 9.88 -10.37 7.77
C THR A 222 10.64 -9.51 6.75
N GLU A 223 11.49 -10.13 5.95
CA GLU A 223 12.25 -9.40 4.93
C GLU A 223 11.34 -8.70 3.89
N GLU A 224 10.18 -9.29 3.54
CA GLU A 224 9.17 -8.68 2.66
C GLU A 224 8.51 -7.44 3.26
N GLU A 225 8.18 -7.52 4.55
CA GLU A 225 7.60 -6.40 5.28
C GLU A 225 8.62 -5.25 5.42
N ILE A 226 9.88 -5.57 5.73
CA ILE A 226 10.96 -4.58 5.81
C ILE A 226 11.22 -3.97 4.43
N GLU A 227 11.23 -4.78 3.37
CA GLU A 227 11.40 -4.30 2.00
C GLU A 227 10.32 -3.28 1.63
N SER A 228 9.06 -3.53 2.00
CA SER A 228 7.96 -2.59 1.81
C SER A 228 8.14 -1.29 2.60
N VAL A 229 8.51 -1.37 3.88
CA VAL A 229 8.82 -0.17 4.69
C VAL A 229 9.97 0.62 4.09
N VAL A 230 11.01 -0.06 3.60
CA VAL A 230 12.15 0.58 2.92
C VAL A 230 11.72 1.23 1.61
N ALA A 231 10.87 0.58 0.81
CA ALA A 231 10.34 1.16 -0.40
C ALA A 231 9.57 2.46 -0.11
N HIS A 232 8.76 2.49 0.95
CA HIS A 232 8.09 3.72 1.41
C HIS A 232 9.12 4.84 1.72
N GLU A 233 10.17 4.55 2.48
CA GLU A 233 11.25 5.52 2.78
C GLU A 233 12.00 5.99 1.51
N LEU A 234 12.20 5.09 0.55
CA LEU A 234 12.78 5.43 -0.75
C LEU A 234 11.84 6.30 -1.60
N GLY A 235 10.52 6.15 -1.42
CA GLY A 235 9.51 7.02 -2.02
C GLY A 235 9.68 8.46 -1.57
N HIS A 236 9.88 8.68 -0.26
CA HIS A 236 10.19 10.02 0.25
C HIS A 236 11.45 10.61 -0.38
N TYR A 237 12.45 9.77 -0.58
CA TYR A 237 13.68 10.18 -1.24
C TYR A 237 13.45 10.56 -2.71
N LYS A 238 12.77 9.70 -3.48
CA LYS A 238 12.46 9.91 -4.90
C LYS A 238 11.67 11.20 -5.10
N HIS A 239 10.67 11.46 -4.25
CA HIS A 239 9.83 12.65 -4.33
C HIS A 239 10.47 13.90 -3.72
N ARG A 240 11.73 13.82 -3.24
CA ARG A 240 12.49 14.92 -2.62
C ARG A 240 11.77 15.53 -1.41
N ASP A 241 11.19 14.69 -0.56
CA ASP A 241 10.33 15.14 0.54
C ASP A 241 11.00 16.08 1.53
N ILE A 242 12.26 15.81 1.86
CA ILE A 242 13.03 16.65 2.78
C ILE A 242 13.12 18.09 2.26
N TRP A 243 13.30 18.29 0.94
CA TRP A 243 13.36 19.62 0.34
C TRP A 243 11.99 20.31 0.32
N HIS A 244 10.95 19.56 0.01
CA HIS A 244 9.58 20.03 0.05
C HIS A 244 9.15 20.46 1.46
N HIS A 245 9.44 19.64 2.47
CA HIS A 245 9.22 19.99 3.88
C HIS A 245 10.04 21.21 4.30
N LEU A 246 11.30 21.33 3.88
CA LEU A 246 12.11 22.50 4.19
C LEU A 246 11.53 23.78 3.58
N ALA A 247 11.12 23.74 2.31
CA ALA A 247 10.49 24.87 1.63
C ALA A 247 9.15 25.25 2.27
N PHE A 248 8.31 24.27 2.58
CA PHE A 248 7.03 24.47 3.26
C PHE A 248 7.23 25.07 4.66
N ASN A 249 8.16 24.55 5.44
CA ASN A 249 8.50 25.07 6.76
C ASN A 249 9.09 26.48 6.68
N ALA A 250 9.93 26.78 5.69
CA ALA A 250 10.47 28.12 5.47
C ALA A 250 9.37 29.13 5.13
N ALA A 251 8.43 28.78 4.24
CA ALA A 251 7.33 29.64 3.84
C ALA A 251 6.33 29.88 5.00
N THR A 252 5.92 28.82 5.69
CA THR A 252 4.99 28.94 6.82
C THR A 252 5.60 29.67 8.00
N SER A 253 6.88 29.41 8.33
CA SER A 253 7.57 30.17 9.38
C SER A 253 7.77 31.64 9.00
N PHE A 254 8.00 31.98 7.73
CA PHE A 254 8.08 33.38 7.29
C PHE A 254 6.81 34.15 7.67
N VAL A 255 5.65 33.58 7.34
CA VAL A 255 4.35 34.13 7.72
C VAL A 255 4.20 34.18 9.25
N GLY A 256 4.61 33.13 9.95
CA GLY A 256 4.59 33.07 11.41
C GLY A 256 5.42 34.18 12.08
N PHE A 257 6.64 34.43 11.62
CA PHE A 257 7.50 35.50 12.13
C PHE A 257 6.92 36.89 11.83
N PHE A 258 6.36 37.10 10.64
CA PHE A 258 5.68 38.35 10.28
C PHE A 258 4.46 38.62 11.18
N LEU A 259 3.59 37.62 11.36
CA LEU A 259 2.43 37.74 12.23
C LEU A 259 2.83 37.94 13.70
N ALA A 260 3.85 37.23 14.17
CA ALA A 260 4.37 37.41 15.52
C ALA A 260 4.87 38.85 15.74
N PHE A 261 5.59 39.41 14.77
CA PHE A 261 6.00 40.80 14.79
C PHE A 261 4.82 41.77 14.91
N GLU A 262 3.82 41.64 14.04
CA GLU A 262 2.65 42.51 14.03
C GLU A 262 1.82 42.41 15.33
N ILE A 263 1.66 41.20 15.86
CA ILE A 263 0.91 40.95 17.09
C ILE A 263 1.66 41.51 18.30
N VAL A 264 2.94 41.20 18.44
CA VAL A 264 3.76 41.68 19.58
C VAL A 264 3.88 43.19 19.56
N LYS A 265 4.06 43.80 18.38
CA LYS A 265 4.10 45.27 18.23
C LYS A 265 2.83 45.94 18.77
N ARG A 266 1.66 45.31 18.62
CA ARG A 266 0.37 45.84 19.09
C ARG A 266 0.09 45.54 20.55
N LEU A 267 0.55 44.40 21.06
CA LEU A 267 0.20 43.92 22.40
C LEU A 267 1.24 44.21 23.48
N ALA A 268 2.52 44.42 23.13
CA ALA A 268 3.59 44.59 24.11
C ALA A 268 3.34 45.78 25.06
N ILE A 269 3.09 46.96 24.49
CA ILE A 269 2.88 48.20 25.28
C ILE A 269 1.60 48.12 26.14
N PRO A 270 0.42 47.72 25.60
CA PRO A 270 -0.78 47.56 26.42
C PRO A 270 -0.65 46.57 27.57
N LEU A 271 0.23 45.58 27.45
CA LEU A 271 0.50 44.59 28.49
C LEU A 271 1.61 45.04 29.48
N GLY A 272 2.10 46.27 29.36
CA GLY A 272 3.07 46.86 30.30
C GLY A 272 4.53 46.57 29.98
N PHE A 273 4.84 46.07 28.78
CA PHE A 273 6.22 45.88 28.32
C PHE A 273 6.71 47.08 27.51
N ALA A 274 8.02 47.36 27.55
CA ALA A 274 8.59 48.47 26.79
C ALA A 274 8.55 48.25 25.26
N GLY A 275 8.54 46.98 24.83
CA GLY A 275 8.59 46.57 23.43
C GLY A 275 9.01 45.10 23.31
N ALA A 276 9.35 44.66 22.10
CA ALA A 276 9.86 43.30 21.88
C ALA A 276 11.29 43.11 22.40
N GLU A 277 12.03 44.21 22.54
CA GLU A 277 13.38 44.29 23.09
C GLU A 277 13.43 44.07 24.60
N ASP A 278 12.33 44.25 25.30
CA ASP A 278 12.23 43.96 26.73
C ASP A 278 12.30 42.44 26.92
N LEU A 279 13.28 41.97 27.70
CA LEU A 279 13.39 40.55 28.04
C LEU A 279 12.11 40.06 28.73
N ALA A 280 11.46 40.92 29.54
CA ALA A 280 10.23 40.56 30.22
C ALA A 280 9.06 40.26 29.25
N ALA A 281 9.14 40.70 27.98
CA ALA A 281 8.15 40.44 26.94
C ALA A 281 8.34 39.07 26.24
N PHE A 282 9.41 38.32 26.55
CA PHE A 282 9.62 37.00 25.95
C PHE A 282 8.45 36.01 26.12
N PRO A 283 7.72 35.94 27.25
CA PRO A 283 6.59 35.03 27.40
C PRO A 283 5.45 35.39 26.45
N LEU A 284 5.27 36.67 26.12
CA LEU A 284 4.32 37.12 25.10
C LEU A 284 4.77 36.65 23.71
N LEU A 285 6.04 36.86 23.35
CA LEU A 285 6.60 36.36 22.08
C LEU A 285 6.42 34.83 21.96
N TYR A 286 6.78 34.09 23.00
CA TYR A 286 6.66 32.64 23.05
C TYR A 286 5.19 32.18 22.97
N LEU A 287 4.28 32.85 23.66
CA LEU A 287 2.84 32.58 23.59
C LEU A 287 2.31 32.80 22.17
N VAL A 288 2.66 33.91 21.53
CA VAL A 288 2.23 34.24 20.17
C VAL A 288 2.74 33.19 19.18
N PHE A 289 4.02 32.81 19.23
CA PHE A 289 4.55 31.73 18.38
C PHE A 289 3.86 30.39 18.65
N THR A 290 3.57 30.07 19.92
CA THR A 290 2.87 28.84 20.30
C THR A 290 1.46 28.82 19.70
N LEU A 291 0.69 29.90 19.86
CA LEU A 291 -0.67 29.99 19.33
C LEU A 291 -0.70 29.97 17.80
N LEU A 292 0.20 30.69 17.13
CA LEU A 292 0.35 30.63 15.68
C LEU A 292 0.71 29.21 15.21
N GLY A 293 1.62 28.53 15.90
CA GLY A 293 1.99 27.15 15.62
C GLY A 293 0.79 26.20 15.74
N VAL A 294 -0.01 26.33 16.81
CA VAL A 294 -1.25 25.56 17.01
C VAL A 294 -2.23 25.79 15.86
N VAL A 295 -2.44 27.03 15.43
CA VAL A 295 -3.33 27.38 14.30
C VAL A 295 -2.83 26.78 12.98
N LEU A 296 -1.52 26.77 12.75
CA LEU A 296 -0.90 26.24 11.52
C LEU A 296 -0.72 24.71 11.52
N THR A 297 -0.87 24.06 12.68
CA THR A 297 -0.66 22.61 12.84
C THR A 297 -1.49 21.77 11.88
N PRO A 298 -2.82 21.98 11.71
CA PRO A 298 -3.62 21.16 10.82
C PRO A 298 -3.20 21.27 9.34
N LEU A 299 -2.72 22.44 8.92
CA LEU A 299 -2.19 22.66 7.57
C LEU A 299 -0.91 21.84 7.36
N SER A 300 0.03 21.88 8.31
CA SER A 300 1.26 21.09 8.28
C SER A 300 0.97 19.58 8.27
N HIS A 301 0.04 19.13 9.12
CA HIS A 301 -0.35 17.72 9.19
C HIS A 301 -1.08 17.25 7.92
N ALA A 302 -1.94 18.08 7.32
CA ALA A 302 -2.56 17.76 6.04
C ALA A 302 -1.52 17.61 4.92
N TYR A 303 -0.53 18.50 4.87
CA TYR A 303 0.58 18.42 3.93
C TYR A 303 1.39 17.14 4.12
N SER A 304 1.74 16.81 5.38
CA SER A 304 2.42 15.56 5.74
C SER A 304 1.64 14.34 5.25
N ARG A 305 0.34 14.24 5.56
CA ARG A 305 -0.51 13.10 5.15
C ARG A 305 -0.60 12.92 3.64
N TRP A 306 -0.52 14.01 2.87
CA TRP A 306 -0.45 13.94 1.41
C TRP A 306 0.87 13.34 0.93
N ARG A 307 2.01 13.74 1.50
CA ARG A 307 3.32 13.17 1.16
C ARG A 307 3.45 11.71 1.55
N GLU A 308 2.95 11.35 2.72
CA GLU A 308 2.83 9.95 3.18
C GLU A 308 2.00 9.10 2.21
N ALA A 309 0.93 9.66 1.64
CA ALA A 309 0.11 8.94 0.66
C ALA A 309 0.87 8.64 -0.64
N GLU A 310 1.71 9.56 -1.10
CA GLU A 310 2.56 9.34 -2.28
C GLU A 310 3.70 8.34 -1.98
N ALA A 311 4.26 8.36 -0.78
CA ALA A 311 5.26 7.38 -0.35
C ALA A 311 4.66 5.95 -0.23
N ASP A 312 3.46 5.83 0.33
CA ASP A 312 2.69 4.59 0.35
C ASP A 312 2.43 4.06 -1.07
N ARG A 313 2.00 4.94 -1.98
CA ARG A 313 1.77 4.59 -3.37
C ARG A 313 3.03 4.07 -4.02
N PHE A 314 4.17 4.75 -3.85
CA PHE A 314 5.45 4.29 -4.36
C PHE A 314 5.86 2.93 -3.77
N SER A 315 5.60 2.69 -2.48
CA SER A 315 5.86 1.39 -1.88
C SER A 315 5.01 0.27 -2.48
N LEU A 316 3.74 0.55 -2.77
CA LEU A 316 2.81 -0.41 -3.37
C LEU A 316 3.17 -0.70 -4.84
N GLU A 317 3.57 0.31 -5.60
CA GLU A 317 4.13 0.18 -6.96
C GLU A 317 5.42 -0.69 -6.91
N ALA A 318 6.34 -0.38 -6.00
CA ALA A 318 7.63 -1.06 -5.92
C ALA A 318 7.57 -2.53 -5.48
N CYS A 319 6.79 -2.82 -4.45
CA CYS A 319 6.84 -4.11 -3.73
C CYS A 319 5.50 -4.85 -3.69
N GLY A 320 4.43 -4.23 -4.20
CA GLY A 320 3.10 -4.76 -4.03
C GLY A 320 2.56 -4.66 -2.59
N PRO A 321 1.33 -5.13 -2.38
CA PRO A 321 0.63 -5.04 -1.10
C PRO A 321 0.95 -6.19 -0.13
N GLN A 322 1.62 -7.27 -0.59
CA GLN A 322 1.86 -8.48 0.19
C GLN A 322 2.70 -8.23 1.43
N GLY A 323 3.79 -7.44 1.30
CA GLY A 323 4.59 -6.99 2.45
C GLY A 323 4.01 -5.76 3.17
N PHE A 324 3.30 -4.89 2.44
CA PHE A 324 2.82 -3.61 2.96
C PHE A 324 1.74 -3.76 4.03
N ILE A 325 0.71 -4.58 3.76
CA ILE A 325 -0.42 -4.76 4.69
C ILE A 325 0.04 -5.35 6.03
N PRO A 326 0.75 -6.49 6.07
CA PRO A 326 1.20 -7.05 7.34
C PRO A 326 2.21 -6.13 8.06
N ALA A 327 3.05 -5.39 7.32
CA ALA A 327 3.91 -4.36 7.93
C ALA A 327 3.09 -3.28 8.65
N MET A 328 2.03 -2.77 8.02
CA MET A 328 1.14 -1.78 8.63
C MET A 328 0.39 -2.34 9.85
N GLU A 329 -0.06 -3.59 9.80
CA GLU A 329 -0.75 -4.25 10.92
C GLU A 329 0.20 -4.51 12.11
N LYS A 330 1.44 -4.91 11.85
CA LYS A 330 2.48 -5.05 12.88
C LYS A 330 2.86 -3.70 13.48
N LEU A 331 3.05 -2.67 12.66
CA LEU A 331 3.30 -1.31 13.14
C LEU A 331 2.15 -0.79 14.01
N ALA A 332 0.89 -1.05 13.62
CA ALA A 332 -0.27 -0.71 14.42
C ALA A 332 -0.22 -1.36 15.81
N THR A 333 0.10 -2.65 15.82
CA THR A 333 0.13 -3.47 17.04
C THR A 333 1.30 -3.09 17.95
N LEU A 334 2.52 -2.99 17.41
CA LEU A 334 3.73 -2.68 18.19
C LEU A 334 3.74 -1.25 18.73
N ASN A 335 3.16 -0.31 17.97
CA ASN A 335 3.13 1.10 18.37
C ASN A 335 1.86 1.48 19.15
N LEU A 336 0.92 0.55 19.32
CA LEU A 336 -0.44 0.80 19.82
C LEU A 336 -1.08 2.00 19.11
N ALA A 337 -0.99 2.04 17.79
CA ALA A 337 -1.62 3.08 16.99
C ALA A 337 -3.13 2.81 16.87
N ASP A 338 -3.95 3.87 17.00
CA ASP A 338 -5.39 3.75 16.75
C ASP A 338 -5.62 3.68 15.23
N PRO A 339 -6.17 2.55 14.71
CA PRO A 339 -6.32 2.34 13.28
C PRO A 339 -7.39 3.23 12.65
N GLU A 340 -8.39 3.65 13.42
CA GLU A 340 -9.59 4.38 12.95
C GLU A 340 -9.95 5.54 13.88
N PRO A 341 -9.08 6.57 13.96
CA PRO A 341 -9.34 7.74 14.79
C PRO A 341 -10.53 8.53 14.26
N HIS A 342 -11.19 9.26 15.16
CA HIS A 342 -12.22 10.23 14.77
C HIS A 342 -11.64 11.30 13.82
N PRO A 343 -12.38 11.78 12.79
CA PRO A 343 -11.86 12.72 11.80
C PRO A 343 -11.23 14.00 12.37
N VAL A 344 -11.77 14.52 13.47
CA VAL A 344 -11.20 15.70 14.17
C VAL A 344 -9.84 15.38 14.80
N ILE A 345 -9.68 14.18 15.34
CA ILE A 345 -8.41 13.72 15.90
C ILE A 345 -7.39 13.51 14.78
N GLU A 346 -7.80 12.91 13.66
CA GLU A 346 -6.95 12.78 12.48
C GLU A 346 -6.51 14.15 11.95
N TRP A 347 -7.45 15.08 11.80
CA TRP A 347 -7.18 16.42 11.29
C TRP A 347 -6.11 17.15 12.12
N TRP A 348 -6.18 17.05 13.45
CA TRP A 348 -5.33 17.81 14.36
C TRP A 348 -4.04 17.09 14.79
N PHE A 349 -4.06 15.78 15.05
CA PHE A 349 -2.94 15.07 15.67
C PHE A 349 -2.15 14.17 14.72
N TYR A 350 -2.70 13.77 13.58
CA TYR A 350 -2.09 12.74 12.73
C TYR A 350 -1.24 13.35 11.63
N THR A 351 0.07 13.07 11.65
CA THR A 351 1.00 13.38 10.55
C THR A 351 0.92 12.38 9.40
N HIS A 352 0.42 11.16 9.68
CA HIS A 352 0.24 10.08 8.71
C HIS A 352 -1.25 9.77 8.52
N PRO A 353 -1.68 9.31 7.33
CA PRO A 353 -3.02 8.77 7.18
C PRO A 353 -3.23 7.61 8.18
N PRO A 354 -4.43 7.46 8.77
CA PRO A 354 -4.73 6.35 9.66
C PRO A 354 -4.41 4.99 9.02
N ILE A 355 -3.93 4.05 9.83
CA ILE A 355 -3.49 2.75 9.33
C ILE A 355 -4.60 2.01 8.57
N ALA A 356 -5.86 2.09 9.03
CA ALA A 356 -6.97 1.51 8.29
C ALA A 356 -7.16 2.13 6.90
N LYS A 357 -6.92 3.45 6.74
CA LYS A 357 -6.96 4.10 5.42
C LYS A 357 -5.79 3.67 4.54
N ARG A 358 -4.60 3.50 5.10
CA ARG A 358 -3.41 3.01 4.36
C ARG A 358 -3.62 1.58 3.88
N ILE A 359 -4.10 0.69 4.77
CA ILE A 359 -4.47 -0.68 4.42
C ILE A 359 -5.63 -0.70 3.42
N ALA A 360 -6.65 0.15 3.57
CA ALA A 360 -7.74 0.22 2.60
C ALA A 360 -7.25 0.69 1.22
N ARG A 361 -6.28 1.60 1.15
CA ARG A 361 -5.64 1.98 -0.13
C ARG A 361 -4.82 0.82 -0.70
N ALA A 362 -4.05 0.11 0.12
CA ALA A 362 -3.32 -1.09 -0.30
C ALA A 362 -4.29 -2.21 -0.77
N ARG A 363 -5.44 -2.36 -0.11
CA ARG A 363 -6.50 -3.29 -0.51
C ARG A 363 -7.25 -2.83 -1.76
N LYS A 364 -7.38 -1.53 -1.98
CA LYS A 364 -7.87 -0.98 -3.25
C LYS A 364 -6.84 -1.12 -4.35
N PHE A 365 -5.54 -1.04 -4.04
CA PHE A 365 -4.46 -1.35 -4.96
C PHE A 365 -4.47 -2.84 -5.30
N LEU A 366 -4.69 -3.72 -4.32
CA LEU A 366 -5.07 -5.13 -4.53
C LEU A 366 -6.33 -5.27 -5.35
N GLY A 367 -7.35 -4.44 -5.11
CA GLY A 367 -8.66 -4.44 -5.75
C GLY A 367 -8.64 -3.86 -7.16
N LEU A 368 -7.65 -3.02 -7.49
CA LEU A 368 -7.31 -2.52 -8.81
C LEU A 368 -6.44 -3.58 -9.51
N LEU A 369 -5.43 -4.15 -8.85
CA LEU A 369 -4.74 -5.36 -9.33
C LEU A 369 -5.73 -6.52 -9.52
N PHE A 370 -6.80 -6.58 -8.73
CA PHE A 370 -7.96 -7.41 -8.96
C PHE A 370 -8.80 -6.79 -10.07
N PHE A 371 -9.02 -5.50 -10.26
CA PHE A 371 -9.84 -5.03 -11.39
C PHE A 371 -9.20 -5.30 -12.77
N VAL A 372 -7.87 -5.31 -12.87
CA VAL A 372 -7.09 -5.77 -14.04
C VAL A 372 -6.74 -7.27 -13.96
N GLY A 373 -6.85 -7.86 -12.77
CA GLY A 373 -6.68 -9.30 -12.48
C GLY A 373 -7.96 -9.97 -11.98
N VAL A 374 -9.15 -9.49 -12.40
CA VAL A 374 -10.48 -9.97 -11.93
C VAL A 374 -10.88 -11.17 -12.77
N LEU A 375 -10.05 -11.45 -13.76
CA LEU A 375 -9.68 -12.79 -14.09
C LEU A 375 -8.61 -13.35 -13.15
N GLY A 376 -8.97 -13.50 -11.88
CA GLY A 376 -8.55 -14.56 -10.95
C GLY A 376 -7.15 -14.50 -10.33
N THR A 377 -7.13 -14.32 -9.02
CA THR A 377 -6.36 -15.19 -8.12
C THR A 377 -7.13 -15.43 -6.82
N PRO A 378 -7.86 -16.55 -6.65
CA PRO A 378 -8.03 -17.18 -5.35
C PRO A 378 -6.83 -18.10 -5.13
N GLY A 379 -5.97 -17.81 -4.15
CA GLY A 379 -4.86 -18.72 -3.85
C GLY A 379 -3.94 -18.25 -2.72
N SER A 380 -3.37 -17.05 -2.80
CA SER A 380 -2.37 -16.63 -1.80
C SER A 380 -2.98 -16.23 -0.45
N GLY A 381 -4.16 -15.60 -0.46
CA GLY A 381 -4.89 -15.26 0.77
C GLY A 381 -5.51 -16.46 1.49
N GLY A 382 -5.80 -17.55 0.75
CA GLY A 382 -6.38 -18.77 1.30
C GLY A 382 -5.35 -19.60 2.07
N LEU A 383 -4.16 -19.81 1.49
CA LEU A 383 -3.07 -20.56 2.15
C LEU A 383 -2.64 -19.89 3.47
N LEU A 384 -2.35 -18.59 3.46
CA LEU A 384 -1.86 -17.86 4.64
C LEU A 384 -2.93 -17.70 5.73
N ALA A 385 -4.20 -17.50 5.35
CA ALA A 385 -5.29 -17.39 6.32
C ALA A 385 -5.72 -18.74 6.90
N TYR A 386 -5.34 -19.85 6.25
CA TYR A 386 -5.60 -21.20 6.71
C TYR A 386 -4.44 -21.81 7.48
N GLU A 387 -3.17 -21.47 7.18
CA GLU A 387 -2.03 -21.73 8.07
C GLU A 387 -2.25 -21.06 9.44
N SER A 388 -2.79 -19.84 9.46
CA SER A 388 -3.21 -19.16 10.69
C SER A 388 -4.36 -19.87 11.44
N TYR A 389 -5.30 -20.51 10.73
CA TYR A 389 -6.39 -21.29 11.33
C TYR A 389 -5.88 -22.62 11.88
N ALA A 390 -4.97 -23.25 11.15
CA ALA A 390 -4.26 -24.45 11.56
C ALA A 390 -3.51 -24.18 12.87
N ASP A 391 -2.74 -23.10 12.96
CA ASP A 391 -2.02 -22.72 14.19
C ASP A 391 -2.97 -22.43 15.38
N GLU A 392 -4.13 -21.83 15.15
CA GLU A 392 -5.17 -21.65 16.19
C GLU A 392 -5.77 -22.99 16.66
N ALA A 393 -6.13 -23.88 15.73
CA ALA A 393 -6.68 -25.21 16.05
C ALA A 393 -5.66 -26.16 16.72
N TYR A 394 -4.38 -26.03 16.38
CA TYR A 394 -3.28 -26.77 17.01
C TYR A 394 -2.95 -26.26 18.42
N SER A 395 -3.17 -24.98 18.70
CA SER A 395 -2.99 -24.42 20.05
C SER A 395 -4.05 -24.93 21.04
N GLU A 396 -5.26 -25.24 20.57
CA GLU A 396 -6.36 -25.75 21.41
C GLU A 396 -6.29 -27.26 21.67
N THR A 397 -5.58 -28.02 20.85
CA THR A 397 -5.51 -29.50 20.93
C THR A 397 -4.20 -30.05 21.49
N GLY A 398 -3.15 -29.22 21.62
CA GLY A 398 -1.85 -29.63 22.20
C GLY A 398 -0.99 -30.54 21.30
N ALA A 399 -1.37 -30.71 20.04
CA ALA A 399 -0.89 -31.77 19.14
C ALA A 399 0.34 -31.41 18.29
N SER A 400 1.37 -30.78 18.89
CA SER A 400 2.61 -30.45 18.16
C SER A 400 3.41 -31.69 17.72
N SER A 401 3.34 -32.81 18.45
CA SER A 401 3.99 -34.06 18.08
C SER A 401 3.29 -34.81 16.95
N GLU A 402 1.97 -34.65 16.81
CA GLU A 402 1.15 -35.34 15.81
C GLU A 402 1.36 -34.75 14.40
N ARG A 403 1.72 -33.46 14.30
CA ARG A 403 2.14 -32.81 13.05
C ARG A 403 3.43 -33.41 12.50
N GLU A 404 4.42 -33.63 13.36
CA GLU A 404 5.71 -34.21 12.99
C GLU A 404 5.55 -35.68 12.59
N GLU A 405 4.66 -36.41 13.26
CA GLU A 405 4.35 -37.81 12.97
C GLU A 405 3.59 -37.97 11.65
N ALA A 406 2.58 -37.14 11.37
CA ALA A 406 1.87 -37.12 10.08
C ALA A 406 2.78 -36.71 8.91
N LYS A 407 3.69 -35.75 9.14
CA LYS A 407 4.65 -35.28 8.14
C LYS A 407 5.71 -36.35 7.83
N ASN A 408 6.21 -37.05 8.86
CA ASN A 408 7.14 -38.17 8.71
C ASN A 408 6.51 -39.41 8.06
N ASP A 409 5.23 -39.68 8.31
CA ASP A 409 4.52 -40.82 7.70
C ASP A 409 4.19 -40.56 6.21
N LEU A 410 4.03 -39.27 5.82
CA LEU A 410 3.88 -38.84 4.43
C LEU A 410 5.21 -38.79 3.66
N GLU A 411 6.30 -38.31 4.27
CA GLU A 411 7.63 -38.32 3.64
C GLU A 411 8.13 -39.75 3.35
N ASN A 412 7.69 -40.74 4.14
CA ASN A 412 8.01 -42.15 3.92
C ASN A 412 7.14 -42.86 2.87
N ARG A 413 6.06 -42.23 2.37
CA ARG A 413 5.15 -42.85 1.39
C ARG A 413 5.13 -42.08 0.08
N GLY A 414 6.13 -42.37 -0.75
CA GLY A 414 6.23 -41.84 -2.11
C GLY A 414 5.06 -42.28 -3.01
N ARG A 415 4.26 -41.29 -3.42
CA ARG A 415 3.62 -41.12 -4.74
C ARG A 415 3.33 -42.38 -5.60
N THR A 416 2.69 -43.42 -5.09
CA THR A 416 1.91 -44.38 -5.91
C THR A 416 0.90 -45.21 -5.08
N GLU A 417 1.08 -45.31 -3.76
CA GLU A 417 0.25 -46.19 -2.91
C GLU A 417 -1.01 -45.53 -2.30
N ILE A 418 -1.14 -44.21 -2.32
CA ILE A 418 -2.27 -43.50 -1.67
C ILE A 418 -3.60 -43.71 -2.41
N MET A 419 -3.59 -43.88 -3.74
CA MET A 419 -4.80 -44.25 -4.49
C MET A 419 -5.33 -45.65 -4.12
N ASN A 420 -4.45 -46.58 -3.73
CA ASN A 420 -4.86 -47.91 -3.28
C ASN A 420 -5.39 -47.92 -1.84
N PHE A 421 -5.05 -46.91 -1.02
CA PHE A 421 -5.52 -46.77 0.35
C PHE A 421 -6.83 -45.97 0.45
N LEU A 422 -7.09 -45.01 -0.45
CA LEU A 422 -8.32 -44.19 -0.44
C LEU A 422 -9.61 -45.02 -0.66
N LEU A 423 -9.52 -46.22 -1.23
CA LEU A 423 -10.65 -47.15 -1.34
C LEU A 423 -10.83 -48.04 -0.09
N GLY A 424 -9.96 -47.94 0.92
CA GLY A 424 -9.99 -48.72 2.15
C GLY A 424 -10.02 -47.83 3.40
N ARG A 425 -11.25 -47.54 3.87
CA ARG A 425 -11.53 -46.73 5.08
C ARG A 425 -10.57 -47.02 6.26
N PRO A 426 -9.88 -46.02 6.84
CA PRO A 426 -9.16 -46.18 8.09
C PRO A 426 -10.03 -45.83 9.31
N LYS A 427 -9.70 -46.49 10.42
CA LYS A 427 -10.39 -46.46 11.72
C LYS A 427 -10.44 -45.07 12.37
N ASP A 428 -11.50 -44.86 13.16
CA ASP A 428 -11.80 -43.69 13.99
C ASP A 428 -10.65 -43.26 14.93
N ASN A 429 -9.68 -42.51 14.41
CA ASN A 429 -8.76 -41.72 15.22
C ASN A 429 -9.19 -40.25 15.15
N ALA A 430 -9.85 -39.77 16.20
CA ALA A 430 -10.44 -38.44 16.26
C ALA A 430 -9.42 -37.27 16.19
N GLY A 431 -8.14 -37.52 16.48
CA GLY A 431 -7.08 -36.49 16.51
C GLY A 431 -6.49 -36.08 15.14
N LEU A 432 -6.57 -36.94 14.12
CA LEU A 432 -5.89 -36.75 12.82
C LEU A 432 -6.74 -36.05 11.73
N LYS A 433 -7.98 -35.66 12.04
CA LYS A 433 -8.94 -35.18 11.03
C LYS A 433 -8.61 -33.79 10.49
N VAL A 434 -8.24 -32.84 11.35
CA VAL A 434 -7.95 -31.46 10.93
C VAL A 434 -6.65 -31.35 10.11
N PRO A 435 -5.51 -31.96 10.50
CA PRO A 435 -4.30 -31.98 9.67
C PRO A 435 -4.52 -32.53 8.26
N LEU A 436 -5.27 -33.63 8.15
CA LEU A 436 -5.53 -34.25 6.86
C LEU A 436 -6.47 -33.42 5.99
N SER A 437 -7.47 -32.76 6.60
CA SER A 437 -8.30 -31.75 5.93
C SER A 437 -7.44 -30.63 5.33
N ILE A 438 -6.39 -30.21 6.04
CA ILE A 438 -5.51 -29.14 5.59
C ILE A 438 -4.70 -29.53 4.37
N GLU A 439 -4.08 -30.70 4.41
CA GLU A 439 -3.25 -31.19 3.31
C GLU A 439 -4.07 -31.38 2.03
N LEU A 440 -5.27 -31.97 2.17
CA LEU A 440 -6.20 -32.13 1.05
C LEU A 440 -6.65 -30.80 0.44
N TYR A 441 -6.84 -29.76 1.27
CA TYR A 441 -7.11 -28.42 0.77
C TYR A 441 -5.92 -27.85 -0.02
N ASN A 442 -4.70 -27.96 0.50
CA ASN A 442 -3.51 -27.46 -0.20
C ASN A 442 -3.30 -28.19 -1.54
N GLN A 443 -3.48 -29.50 -1.56
CA GLN A 443 -3.43 -30.29 -2.78
C GLN A 443 -4.51 -29.86 -3.78
N ALA A 444 -5.72 -29.56 -3.29
CA ALA A 444 -6.78 -29.03 -4.14
C ALA A 444 -6.44 -27.66 -4.73
N VAL A 445 -5.75 -26.79 -3.99
CA VAL A 445 -5.27 -25.50 -4.51
C VAL A 445 -4.26 -25.73 -5.63
N GLU A 446 -3.34 -26.70 -5.51
CA GLU A 446 -2.43 -27.05 -6.60
C GLU A 446 -3.16 -27.55 -7.84
N PHE A 447 -4.15 -28.43 -7.68
CA PHE A 447 -4.97 -28.92 -8.79
C PHE A 447 -5.77 -27.77 -9.42
N TYR A 448 -6.35 -26.89 -8.60
CA TYR A 448 -7.07 -25.72 -9.06
C TYR A 448 -6.18 -24.78 -9.89
N GLN A 449 -4.94 -24.53 -9.46
CA GLN A 449 -3.96 -23.72 -10.21
C GLN A 449 -3.53 -24.36 -11.53
N LYS A 450 -3.66 -25.68 -11.67
CA LYS A 450 -3.42 -26.43 -12.92
C LYS A 450 -4.68 -26.57 -13.78
N ASN A 451 -5.79 -25.95 -13.40
CA ASN A 451 -7.12 -26.11 -14.01
C ASN A 451 -7.63 -27.58 -13.99
N GLU A 452 -7.13 -28.40 -13.06
CA GLU A 452 -7.54 -29.78 -12.85
C GLU A 452 -8.76 -29.82 -11.89
N PHE A 453 -9.87 -29.18 -12.29
CA PHE A 453 -11.01 -28.91 -11.40
C PHE A 453 -11.69 -30.16 -10.83
N GLU A 454 -11.69 -31.28 -11.56
CA GLU A 454 -12.23 -32.54 -11.05
C GLU A 454 -11.40 -33.07 -9.86
N LEU A 455 -10.07 -33.09 -10.00
CA LEU A 455 -9.16 -33.49 -8.93
C LEU A 455 -9.19 -32.51 -7.76
N ALA A 456 -9.28 -31.20 -8.05
CA ALA A 456 -9.46 -30.19 -7.01
C ALA A 456 -10.75 -30.41 -6.23
N ARG A 457 -11.86 -30.71 -6.92
CA ARG A 457 -13.17 -30.97 -6.29
C ARG A 457 -13.15 -32.22 -5.41
N GLU A 458 -12.56 -33.31 -5.89
CA GLU A 458 -12.41 -34.55 -5.11
C GLU A 458 -11.62 -34.27 -3.81
N ALA A 459 -10.46 -33.63 -3.93
CA ALA A 459 -9.64 -33.28 -2.78
C ALA A 459 -10.35 -32.33 -1.79
N LEU A 460 -11.14 -31.37 -2.28
CA LEU A 460 -11.92 -30.47 -1.42
C LEU A 460 -13.08 -31.18 -0.72
N LYS A 461 -13.76 -32.10 -1.40
CA LYS A 461 -14.82 -32.92 -0.79
C LYS A 461 -14.25 -33.79 0.32
N ASP A 462 -13.09 -34.40 0.09
CA ASP A 462 -12.39 -35.16 1.13
C ASP A 462 -11.95 -34.25 2.28
N SER A 463 -11.41 -33.05 1.97
CA SER A 463 -11.05 -32.05 2.97
C SER A 463 -12.23 -31.70 3.89
N ILE A 464 -13.42 -31.49 3.33
CA ILE A 464 -14.66 -31.19 4.07
C ILE A 464 -15.19 -32.41 4.83
N ALA A 465 -14.99 -33.63 4.30
CA ALA A 465 -15.37 -34.85 5.00
C ALA A 465 -14.57 -35.04 6.30
N TYR A 466 -13.31 -34.61 6.31
CA TYR A 466 -12.47 -34.62 7.50
C TYR A 466 -12.73 -33.44 8.45
N ASP A 467 -12.90 -32.22 7.92
CA ASP A 467 -13.34 -31.05 8.71
C ASP A 467 -14.49 -30.28 8.00
N PRO A 468 -15.75 -30.53 8.41
CA PRO A 468 -16.89 -29.82 7.85
C PRO A 468 -16.87 -28.30 8.04
N ARG A 469 -16.04 -27.79 8.96
CA ARG A 469 -15.87 -26.36 9.25
C ARG A 469 -14.73 -25.74 8.43
N ASN A 470 -14.15 -26.42 7.46
CA ASN A 470 -13.16 -25.82 6.58
C ASN A 470 -13.81 -24.80 5.62
N ALA A 471 -13.92 -23.55 6.06
CA ALA A 471 -14.54 -22.47 5.28
C ALA A 471 -13.83 -22.20 3.94
N PHE A 472 -12.52 -22.44 3.88
CA PHE A 472 -11.73 -22.23 2.67
C PHE A 472 -11.97 -23.32 1.63
N ALA A 473 -12.15 -24.57 2.07
CA ALA A 473 -12.53 -25.65 1.18
C ALA A 473 -13.93 -25.43 0.59
N HIS A 474 -14.88 -25.00 1.42
CA HIS A 474 -16.21 -24.59 0.93
C HIS A 474 -16.11 -23.42 -0.03
N GLU A 475 -15.32 -22.39 0.26
CA GLU A 475 -15.16 -21.26 -0.66
C GLU A 475 -14.58 -21.69 -2.00
N LEU A 476 -13.51 -22.50 -2.01
CA LEU A 476 -12.88 -22.94 -3.26
C LEU A 476 -13.78 -23.87 -4.07
N LEU A 477 -14.59 -24.72 -3.43
CA LEU A 477 -15.66 -25.45 -4.11
C LEU A 477 -16.71 -24.51 -4.71
N GLY A 478 -17.07 -23.45 -3.99
CA GLY A 478 -17.96 -22.41 -4.49
C GLY A 478 -17.37 -21.72 -5.72
N ASP A 479 -16.08 -21.40 -5.69
CA ASP A 479 -15.36 -20.80 -6.82
C ASP A 479 -15.36 -21.75 -8.03
N ILE A 480 -15.00 -23.03 -7.84
CA ILE A 480 -15.05 -24.06 -8.91
C ILE A 480 -16.45 -24.20 -9.49
N ALA A 481 -17.48 -24.36 -8.64
CA ALA A 481 -18.86 -24.48 -9.08
C ALA A 481 -19.34 -23.21 -9.83
N TYR A 482 -18.90 -22.04 -9.40
CA TYR A 482 -19.20 -20.78 -10.07
C TYR A 482 -18.57 -20.71 -11.47
N TYR A 483 -17.32 -21.17 -11.62
CA TYR A 483 -16.65 -21.28 -12.92
C TYR A 483 -17.34 -22.27 -13.86
N GLU A 484 -17.83 -23.39 -13.34
CA GLU A 484 -18.54 -24.42 -14.11
C GLU A 484 -20.02 -24.09 -14.41
N GLN A 485 -20.48 -22.89 -14.06
CA GLN A 485 -21.88 -22.47 -14.19
C GLN A 485 -22.88 -23.31 -13.40
N LYS A 486 -22.43 -23.92 -12.30
CA LYS A 486 -23.30 -24.57 -11.31
C LYS A 486 -23.66 -23.57 -10.22
N LEU A 487 -24.34 -22.48 -10.59
CA LEU A 487 -24.60 -21.34 -9.67
C LEU A 487 -25.37 -21.71 -8.40
N GLY A 488 -26.22 -22.75 -8.45
CA GLY A 488 -26.89 -23.29 -7.26
C GLY A 488 -25.90 -23.91 -6.27
N GLU A 489 -25.01 -24.77 -6.76
CA GLU A 489 -23.94 -25.40 -5.96
C GLU A 489 -22.95 -24.35 -5.45
N ALA A 490 -22.60 -23.36 -6.28
CA ALA A 490 -21.75 -22.25 -5.88
C ALA A 490 -22.35 -21.44 -4.71
N GLU A 491 -23.63 -21.09 -4.80
CA GLU A 491 -24.34 -20.38 -3.73
C GLU A 491 -24.37 -21.18 -2.43
N GLU A 492 -24.65 -22.49 -2.51
CA GLU A 492 -24.67 -23.38 -1.34
C GLU A 492 -23.32 -23.41 -0.63
N HIS A 493 -22.23 -23.54 -1.40
CA HIS A 493 -20.87 -23.57 -0.87
C HIS A 493 -20.41 -22.21 -0.32
N TYR A 494 -20.73 -21.09 -0.98
CA TYR A 494 -20.44 -19.77 -0.43
C TYR A 494 -21.22 -19.50 0.86
N LEU A 495 -22.49 -19.92 0.93
CA LEU A 495 -23.28 -19.84 2.16
C LEU A 495 -22.70 -20.73 3.27
N ALA A 496 -22.23 -21.93 2.94
CA ALA A 496 -21.55 -22.81 3.88
C ALA A 496 -20.26 -22.17 4.43
N ALA A 497 -19.42 -21.61 3.55
CA ALA A 497 -18.22 -20.86 3.93
C ALA A 497 -18.57 -19.65 4.81
N PHE A 498 -19.61 -18.89 4.46
CA PHE A 498 -20.05 -17.70 5.18
C PHE A 498 -20.61 -18.01 6.58
N ARG A 499 -21.34 -19.13 6.73
CA ARG A 499 -21.86 -19.60 8.03
C ARG A 499 -20.72 -19.93 9.01
N VAL A 500 -19.62 -20.46 8.50
CA VAL A 500 -18.44 -20.74 9.32
C VAL A 500 -17.66 -19.44 9.58
N ARG A 501 -17.40 -18.64 8.54
CA ARG A 501 -16.60 -17.40 8.64
C ARG A 501 -17.25 -16.27 7.85
N ALA A 502 -17.98 -15.41 8.55
CA ALA A 502 -18.61 -14.23 7.96
C ALA A 502 -17.56 -13.21 7.51
N ARG A 503 -17.42 -13.02 6.20
CA ARG A 503 -16.55 -12.00 5.59
C ARG A 503 -17.27 -11.20 4.50
N ASN A 504 -16.84 -9.96 4.28
CA ASN A 504 -17.48 -9.04 3.33
C ASN A 504 -17.28 -9.47 1.86
N ASP A 505 -16.12 -10.04 1.52
CA ASP A 505 -15.83 -10.64 0.21
C ASP A 505 -16.78 -11.82 -0.11
N LEU A 506 -17.00 -12.73 0.84
CA LEU A 506 -17.96 -13.83 0.70
C LEU A 506 -19.40 -13.31 0.56
N LYS A 507 -19.78 -12.25 1.29
CA LYS A 507 -21.09 -11.62 1.14
C LYS A 507 -21.29 -11.07 -0.28
N GLU A 508 -20.25 -10.51 -0.88
CA GLU A 508 -20.27 -10.02 -2.25
C GLU A 508 -20.36 -11.18 -3.27
N LYS A 509 -19.58 -12.26 -3.08
CA LYS A 509 -19.69 -13.49 -3.89
C LYS A 509 -21.10 -14.09 -3.85
N ILE A 510 -21.72 -14.18 -2.67
CA ILE A 510 -23.11 -14.67 -2.51
C ILE A 510 -24.09 -13.76 -3.24
N PHE A 511 -24.02 -12.45 -2.98
CA PHE A 511 -24.94 -11.48 -3.60
C PHE A 511 -24.82 -11.50 -5.13
N ARG A 512 -23.59 -11.55 -5.66
CA ARG A 512 -23.32 -11.67 -7.10
C ARG A 512 -23.92 -12.96 -7.66
N THR A 513 -23.63 -14.09 -7.04
CA THR A 513 -24.13 -15.41 -7.48
C THR A 513 -25.66 -15.46 -7.47
N GLN A 514 -26.32 -14.92 -6.45
CA GLN A 514 -27.78 -14.84 -6.36
C GLN A 514 -28.38 -13.96 -7.46
N LYS A 515 -27.73 -12.83 -7.75
CA LYS A 515 -28.16 -11.92 -8.81
C LYS A 515 -28.03 -12.58 -10.18
N GLU A 516 -26.88 -13.20 -10.47
CA GLU A 516 -26.63 -13.95 -11.70
C GLU A 516 -27.62 -15.09 -11.87
N LYS A 517 -27.79 -15.93 -10.84
CA LYS A 517 -28.74 -17.05 -10.85
C LYS A 517 -30.16 -16.62 -11.19
N LYS A 518 -30.61 -15.48 -10.65
CA LYS A 518 -31.94 -14.93 -10.95
C LYS A 518 -32.09 -14.51 -12.41
N VAL A 519 -31.06 -13.87 -12.97
CA VAL A 519 -31.08 -13.37 -14.35
C VAL A 519 -30.95 -14.54 -15.34
N GLU A 520 -29.98 -15.43 -15.13
CA GLU A 520 -29.69 -16.57 -15.99
C GLU A 520 -30.82 -17.61 -16.00
N ALA A 521 -31.61 -17.73 -14.92
CA ALA A 521 -32.80 -18.59 -14.90
C ALA A 521 -33.87 -18.22 -15.95
N THR A 522 -33.79 -17.01 -16.52
CA THR A 522 -34.70 -16.54 -17.59
C THR A 522 -34.12 -16.68 -18.98
N MET A 523 -32.87 -17.17 -19.11
CA MET A 523 -32.16 -17.30 -20.38
C MET A 523 -32.38 -18.66 -21.03
N THR A 524 -32.34 -18.68 -22.36
CA THR A 524 -32.31 -19.88 -23.18
C THR A 524 -30.87 -20.37 -23.31
N HIS A 525 -30.65 -21.67 -23.12
CA HIS A 525 -29.33 -22.29 -23.20
C HIS A 525 -29.12 -22.93 -24.58
N TYR A 526 -28.01 -22.60 -25.22
CA TYR A 526 -27.56 -23.23 -26.45
C TYR A 526 -26.22 -23.93 -26.20
N PRO A 527 -26.20 -25.28 -26.14
CA PRO A 527 -24.98 -26.03 -25.93
C PRO A 527 -24.14 -26.06 -27.22
N GLU A 528 -22.89 -25.62 -27.13
CA GLU A 528 -21.88 -25.73 -28.19
C GLU A 528 -20.77 -26.70 -27.72
N GLU A 529 -19.88 -27.13 -28.62
CA GLU A 529 -18.75 -28.01 -28.29
C GLU A 529 -17.80 -27.38 -27.26
N HIS A 530 -17.45 -26.11 -27.44
CA HIS A 530 -16.49 -25.38 -26.60
C HIS A 530 -17.14 -24.28 -25.75
N PHE A 531 -18.43 -24.00 -25.95
CA PHE A 531 -19.13 -22.90 -25.29
C PHE A 531 -20.46 -23.33 -24.67
N ILE A 532 -20.87 -22.61 -23.62
CA ILE A 532 -22.23 -22.64 -23.08
C ILE A 532 -22.84 -21.26 -23.34
N ILE A 533 -23.64 -21.15 -24.40
CA ILE A 533 -24.19 -19.87 -24.84
C ILE A 533 -25.54 -19.65 -24.17
N MET A 534 -25.75 -18.48 -23.55
CA MET A 534 -26.97 -18.10 -22.84
C MET A 534 -27.47 -16.73 -23.29
N TYR A 535 -28.75 -16.65 -23.67
CA TYR A 535 -29.39 -15.42 -24.18
C TYR A 535 -30.90 -15.38 -23.90
N ARG A 536 -31.56 -14.22 -23.96
CA ARG A 536 -33.02 -14.10 -23.76
C ARG A 536 -33.79 -14.40 -25.06
N GLY A 537 -34.72 -15.35 -25.03
CA GLY A 537 -35.37 -15.92 -26.22
C GLY A 537 -36.35 -15.02 -27.01
N GLU A 538 -36.56 -13.76 -26.62
CA GLU A 538 -37.48 -12.83 -27.32
C GLU A 538 -36.78 -11.91 -28.34
N GLU A 539 -35.44 -11.92 -28.39
CA GLU A 539 -34.66 -11.13 -29.35
C GLU A 539 -34.59 -11.81 -30.72
N LYS A 540 -35.62 -11.58 -31.54
CA LYS A 540 -35.62 -11.95 -32.96
C LYS A 540 -34.59 -11.11 -33.74
N GLY A 541 -33.37 -11.62 -33.87
CA GLY A 541 -32.31 -11.01 -34.68
C GLY A 541 -30.94 -11.69 -34.57
N LEU A 542 -30.67 -12.41 -33.48
CA LEU A 542 -29.46 -13.19 -33.25
C LEU A 542 -29.86 -14.62 -32.82
N GLU A 543 -30.47 -15.36 -33.74
CA GLU A 543 -30.63 -16.80 -33.55
C GLU A 543 -29.24 -17.39 -33.26
N GLY A 544 -29.08 -18.17 -32.19
CA GLY A 544 -27.78 -18.64 -31.68
C GLY A 544 -26.86 -19.33 -32.71
N TYR A 545 -27.35 -19.60 -33.92
CA TYR A 545 -26.58 -20.11 -35.05
C TYR A 545 -25.44 -19.17 -35.47
N GLY A 546 -25.69 -17.87 -35.71
CA GLY A 546 -24.66 -16.94 -36.17
C GLY A 546 -23.57 -16.67 -35.14
N LEU A 547 -23.97 -16.55 -33.86
CA LEU A 547 -23.06 -16.40 -32.73
C LEU A 547 -22.18 -17.64 -32.53
N SER A 548 -22.77 -18.83 -32.61
CA SER A 548 -22.03 -20.09 -32.45
C SER A 548 -20.99 -20.29 -33.56
N GLU A 549 -21.31 -19.90 -34.79
CA GLU A 549 -20.39 -19.98 -35.92
C GLU A 549 -19.21 -19.02 -35.77
N ALA A 550 -19.49 -17.77 -35.39
CA ALA A 550 -18.47 -16.77 -35.13
C ALA A 550 -17.52 -17.17 -33.99
N LEU A 551 -18.07 -17.66 -32.87
CA LEU A 551 -17.28 -18.17 -31.75
C LEU A 551 -16.42 -19.37 -32.15
N ARG A 552 -16.97 -20.32 -32.92
CA ARG A 552 -16.24 -21.49 -33.41
C ARG A 552 -15.11 -21.10 -34.36
N LYS A 553 -15.35 -20.12 -35.23
CA LYS A 553 -14.34 -19.57 -36.13
C LYS A 553 -13.23 -18.88 -35.34
N ALA A 554 -13.58 -17.97 -34.44
CA ALA A 554 -12.60 -17.27 -33.59
C ALA A 554 -11.79 -18.24 -32.72
N TYR A 555 -12.44 -19.22 -32.08
CA TYR A 555 -11.77 -20.26 -31.29
C TYR A 555 -10.74 -21.05 -32.10
N ARG A 556 -11.09 -21.42 -33.34
CA ARG A 556 -10.20 -22.15 -34.23
C ARG A 556 -8.99 -21.31 -34.62
N GLU A 557 -9.21 -20.06 -35.02
CA GLU A 557 -8.16 -19.18 -35.52
C GLU A 557 -7.22 -18.75 -34.38
N ILE A 558 -7.76 -18.24 -33.27
CA ILE A 558 -6.96 -17.86 -32.09
C ILE A 558 -6.18 -19.08 -31.56
N GLY A 559 -6.83 -20.25 -31.51
CA GLY A 559 -6.18 -21.48 -31.07
C GLY A 559 -5.08 -21.96 -32.03
N GLN A 560 -5.22 -21.73 -33.34
CA GLN A 560 -4.16 -21.98 -34.31
C GLN A 560 -2.98 -21.02 -34.13
N ASP A 561 -3.26 -19.73 -33.94
CA ASP A 561 -2.23 -18.71 -33.80
C ASP A 561 -1.43 -18.87 -32.51
N LEU A 562 -2.09 -19.15 -31.38
CA LEU A 562 -1.44 -19.40 -30.10
C LEU A 562 -0.99 -20.86 -29.93
N GLY A 563 -1.36 -21.76 -30.85
CA GLY A 563 -1.05 -23.19 -30.79
C GLY A 563 -1.58 -23.90 -29.53
N TYR A 564 -2.71 -23.42 -28.99
CA TYR A 564 -3.32 -23.93 -27.77
C TYR A 564 -4.83 -24.10 -27.99
N PHE A 565 -5.42 -25.12 -27.38
CA PHE A 565 -6.86 -25.37 -27.41
C PHE A 565 -7.29 -25.87 -26.03
N PHE A 566 -8.12 -25.10 -25.33
CA PHE A 566 -8.62 -25.49 -24.01
C PHE A 566 -9.78 -26.49 -24.14
N LYS A 567 -9.90 -27.38 -23.15
CA LYS A 567 -10.94 -28.44 -23.16
C LYS A 567 -12.21 -28.04 -22.42
N GLN A 568 -12.11 -27.11 -21.47
CA GLN A 568 -13.24 -26.65 -20.68
C GLN A 568 -14.17 -25.75 -21.52
N LYS A 569 -15.47 -25.86 -21.27
CA LYS A 569 -16.43 -24.99 -21.96
C LYS A 569 -16.42 -23.61 -21.34
N ILE A 570 -16.38 -22.57 -22.18
CA ILE A 570 -16.50 -21.19 -21.72
C ILE A 570 -17.95 -20.75 -21.78
N PRO A 571 -18.52 -20.25 -20.67
CA PRO A 571 -19.85 -19.66 -20.70
C PRO A 571 -19.84 -18.32 -21.43
N VAL A 572 -20.80 -18.13 -22.34
CA VAL A 572 -21.00 -16.88 -23.09
C VAL A 572 -22.39 -16.36 -22.79
N LEU A 573 -22.49 -15.19 -22.17
CA LEU A 573 -23.75 -14.63 -21.68
C LEU A 573 -24.06 -13.31 -22.35
N LEU A 574 -25.25 -13.25 -22.94
CA LEU A 574 -25.83 -12.07 -23.56
C LEU A 574 -26.89 -11.49 -22.61
N TYR A 575 -26.56 -10.37 -21.97
CA TYR A 575 -27.41 -9.67 -20.99
C TYR A 575 -28.05 -8.44 -21.61
N ASP A 576 -29.31 -8.12 -21.32
CA ASP A 576 -29.84 -6.79 -21.66
C ASP A 576 -28.88 -5.66 -21.24
N GLU A 577 -28.77 -4.59 -22.03
CA GLU A 577 -27.77 -3.54 -21.80
C GLU A 577 -27.83 -2.96 -20.37
N LYS A 578 -29.04 -2.78 -19.83
CA LYS A 578 -29.22 -2.29 -18.46
C LYS A 578 -28.81 -3.35 -17.43
N GLU A 579 -29.12 -4.62 -17.69
CA GLU A 579 -28.70 -5.73 -16.84
C GLU A 579 -27.18 -5.89 -16.83
N PHE A 580 -26.54 -5.80 -18.00
CA PHE A 580 -25.08 -5.83 -18.17
C PHE A 580 -24.43 -4.72 -17.34
N ARG A 581 -24.90 -3.48 -17.49
CA ARG A 581 -24.40 -2.32 -16.72
C ARG A 581 -24.61 -2.50 -15.21
N ASP A 582 -25.79 -2.98 -14.80
CA ASP A 582 -26.13 -3.19 -13.39
C ASP A 582 -25.35 -4.36 -12.76
N LEU A 583 -25.03 -5.40 -13.52
CA LEU A 583 -24.28 -6.59 -13.08
C LEU A 583 -22.79 -6.32 -13.02
N ILE A 584 -22.22 -5.79 -14.10
CA ILE A 584 -20.77 -5.67 -14.28
C ILE A 584 -20.23 -4.38 -13.64
N ARG A 585 -21.07 -3.35 -13.46
CA ARG A 585 -20.67 -2.03 -12.93
C ARG A 585 -19.47 -1.43 -13.67
N ALA A 586 -19.30 -1.78 -14.95
CA ALA A 586 -18.21 -1.28 -15.78
C ALA A 586 -18.51 0.13 -16.29
N PRO A 587 -17.47 0.91 -16.66
CA PRO A 587 -17.65 2.19 -17.33
C PRO A 587 -18.49 2.07 -18.60
N HIS A 588 -19.15 3.16 -19.00
CA HIS A 588 -20.11 3.16 -20.12
C HIS A 588 -19.51 2.79 -21.49
N TRP A 589 -18.18 2.79 -21.62
CA TRP A 589 -17.44 2.44 -22.84
C TRP A 589 -17.03 0.96 -22.90
N THR A 590 -17.40 0.15 -21.90
CA THR A 590 -17.05 -1.28 -21.85
C THR A 590 -18.04 -2.07 -22.72
N ILE A 591 -17.55 -2.65 -23.81
CA ILE A 591 -18.39 -3.29 -24.84
C ILE A 591 -18.47 -4.82 -24.65
N GLY A 592 -17.53 -5.41 -23.90
CA GLY A 592 -17.53 -6.80 -23.46
C GLY A 592 -16.65 -6.96 -22.23
N VAL A 593 -16.80 -8.08 -21.51
CA VAL A 593 -15.88 -8.47 -20.43
C VAL A 593 -15.71 -9.98 -20.39
N TYR A 594 -14.47 -10.44 -20.33
CA TYR A 594 -14.10 -11.77 -19.89
C TYR A 594 -13.81 -11.75 -18.38
N ASP A 595 -14.53 -12.56 -17.58
CA ASP A 595 -14.30 -12.72 -16.12
C ASP A 595 -14.18 -14.21 -15.69
N GLY A 596 -13.92 -15.07 -16.68
CA GLY A 596 -14.02 -16.54 -16.63
C GLY A 596 -15.24 -16.99 -17.43
N LYS A 597 -16.15 -16.04 -17.67
CA LYS A 597 -17.27 -16.11 -18.60
C LYS A 597 -17.10 -14.95 -19.56
N ILE A 598 -17.49 -15.13 -20.82
CA ILE A 598 -17.60 -14.03 -21.78
C ILE A 598 -18.96 -13.39 -21.56
N ARG A 599 -18.97 -12.09 -21.26
CA ARG A 599 -20.19 -11.35 -20.96
C ARG A 599 -20.32 -10.20 -21.94
N LEU A 600 -21.46 -10.16 -22.60
CA LEU A 600 -21.76 -9.19 -23.65
C LEU A 600 -23.11 -8.56 -23.36
N PRO A 601 -23.28 -7.25 -23.62
CA PRO A 601 -24.61 -6.68 -23.70
C PRO A 601 -25.36 -7.31 -24.90
N ALA A 602 -26.65 -7.57 -24.73
CA ALA A 602 -27.58 -8.02 -25.72
C ALA A 602 -27.85 -6.82 -26.61
N TYR A 603 -27.41 -6.94 -27.86
CA TYR A 603 -27.24 -5.81 -28.75
C TYR A 603 -28.60 -5.32 -29.26
N GLU A 604 -29.08 -4.16 -28.78
CA GLU A 604 -30.20 -3.49 -29.42
C GLU A 604 -29.79 -2.96 -30.82
N LYS A 605 -30.80 -2.73 -31.68
CA LYS A 605 -30.68 -2.26 -33.08
C LYS A 605 -29.58 -1.20 -33.24
N GLY A 606 -28.44 -1.59 -33.81
CA GLY A 606 -27.35 -0.65 -34.11
C GLY A 606 -26.02 -1.30 -34.44
N PHE A 607 -25.72 -2.47 -33.88
CA PHE A 607 -24.45 -3.17 -34.16
C PHE A 607 -24.56 -4.09 -35.38
N SER A 608 -23.54 -4.05 -36.23
CA SER A 608 -23.33 -4.93 -37.37
C SER A 608 -22.80 -6.31 -36.93
N GLN A 609 -22.98 -7.34 -37.77
CA GLN A 609 -22.40 -8.67 -37.53
C GLN A 609 -20.87 -8.60 -37.34
N GLU A 610 -20.21 -7.69 -38.06
CA GLU A 610 -18.77 -7.44 -37.95
C GLU A 610 -18.36 -6.99 -36.55
N GLU A 611 -19.10 -6.05 -35.94
CA GLU A 611 -18.77 -5.55 -34.59
C GLU A 611 -18.95 -6.62 -33.51
N ILE A 612 -19.97 -7.47 -33.65
CA ILE A 612 -20.18 -8.61 -32.75
C ILE A 612 -19.01 -9.60 -32.86
N GLU A 613 -18.58 -9.92 -34.09
CA GLU A 613 -17.42 -10.79 -34.33
C GLU A 613 -16.12 -10.21 -33.75
N LYS A 614 -15.93 -8.88 -33.84
CA LYS A 614 -14.79 -8.17 -33.24
C LYS A 614 -14.74 -8.34 -31.72
N VAL A 615 -15.81 -7.92 -31.04
CA VAL A 615 -15.87 -7.94 -29.56
C VAL A 615 -15.73 -9.37 -29.05
N MET A 616 -16.41 -10.34 -29.68
CA MET A 616 -16.27 -11.74 -29.26
C MET A 616 -14.85 -12.26 -29.41
N ARG A 617 -14.18 -11.91 -30.51
CA ARG A 617 -12.79 -12.32 -30.73
C ARG A 617 -11.86 -11.70 -29.69
N HIS A 618 -12.06 -10.43 -29.37
CA HIS A 618 -11.34 -9.72 -28.31
C HIS A 618 -11.48 -10.46 -26.97
N GLU A 619 -12.71 -10.66 -26.51
CA GLU A 619 -12.98 -11.32 -25.22
C GLU A 619 -12.52 -12.78 -25.18
N LEU A 620 -12.67 -13.51 -26.28
CA LEU A 620 -12.20 -14.89 -26.39
C LEU A 620 -10.68 -14.96 -26.32
N THR A 621 -9.96 -13.97 -26.86
CA THR A 621 -8.50 -13.92 -26.81
C THR A 621 -8.00 -13.84 -25.37
N HIS A 622 -8.65 -13.04 -24.52
CA HIS A 622 -8.33 -13.02 -23.09
C HIS A 622 -8.46 -14.40 -22.43
N ALA A 623 -9.42 -15.22 -22.86
CA ALA A 623 -9.55 -16.59 -22.35
C ALA A 623 -8.34 -17.47 -22.69
N PHE A 624 -7.86 -17.41 -23.93
CA PHE A 624 -6.63 -18.13 -24.30
C PHE A 624 -5.42 -17.61 -23.55
N VAL A 625 -5.26 -16.28 -23.45
CA VAL A 625 -4.14 -15.66 -22.74
C VAL A 625 -4.14 -16.05 -21.27
N VAL A 626 -5.28 -15.98 -20.60
CA VAL A 626 -5.45 -16.39 -19.19
C VAL A 626 -5.08 -17.85 -18.97
N GLU A 627 -5.54 -18.74 -19.85
CA GLU A 627 -5.26 -20.18 -19.74
C GLU A 627 -3.77 -20.50 -19.93
N ILE A 628 -3.13 -19.93 -20.95
CA ILE A 628 -1.72 -20.20 -21.24
C ILE A 628 -0.82 -19.57 -20.17
N SER A 629 -1.13 -18.35 -19.74
CA SER A 629 -0.33 -17.59 -18.78
C SER A 629 -0.66 -17.85 -17.31
N ARG A 630 -1.66 -18.70 -17.02
CA ARG A 630 -2.20 -18.91 -15.66
C ARG A 630 -2.54 -17.60 -14.95
N ARG A 631 -3.15 -16.66 -15.67
CA ARG A 631 -3.59 -15.33 -15.19
C ARG A 631 -2.43 -14.38 -14.79
N LEU A 632 -1.21 -14.68 -15.21
CA LEU A 632 -0.01 -13.88 -14.89
C LEU A 632 0.45 -13.01 -16.07
N CYS A 633 -0.28 -12.98 -17.19
CA CYS A 633 0.04 -12.14 -18.33
C CYS A 633 -0.07 -10.64 -17.98
N PRO A 634 0.94 -9.81 -18.30
CA PRO A 634 0.88 -8.38 -18.05
C PRO A 634 -0.14 -7.68 -18.98
N PRO A 635 -0.72 -6.54 -18.56
CA PRO A 635 -1.82 -5.90 -19.31
C PRO A 635 -1.45 -5.52 -20.74
N TRP A 636 -0.23 -5.03 -20.98
CA TRP A 636 0.19 -4.62 -22.33
C TRP A 636 0.15 -5.78 -23.34
N LEU A 637 0.47 -7.00 -22.90
CA LEU A 637 0.46 -8.17 -23.76
C LEU A 637 -0.93 -8.78 -23.85
N ASN A 638 -1.68 -8.78 -22.74
CA ASN A 638 -3.06 -9.26 -22.72
C ASN A 638 -3.96 -8.44 -23.65
N GLU A 639 -3.99 -7.12 -23.47
CA GLU A 639 -4.75 -6.21 -24.32
C GLU A 639 -4.18 -6.16 -25.73
N GLY A 640 -2.85 -6.09 -25.87
CA GLY A 640 -2.23 -6.03 -27.19
C GLY A 640 -2.50 -7.28 -28.05
N LEU A 641 -2.59 -8.47 -27.45
CA LEU A 641 -3.01 -9.69 -28.15
C LEU A 641 -4.50 -9.68 -28.51
N ALA A 642 -5.37 -9.22 -27.61
CA ALA A 642 -6.80 -9.12 -27.88
C ALA A 642 -7.09 -8.15 -29.05
N GLU A 643 -6.46 -6.97 -29.04
CA GLU A 643 -6.49 -6.01 -30.14
C GLU A 643 -5.87 -6.59 -31.43
N TYR A 644 -4.79 -7.36 -31.32
CA TYR A 644 -4.14 -7.99 -32.47
C TYR A 644 -5.05 -9.02 -33.15
N GLU A 645 -5.77 -9.82 -32.36
CA GLU A 645 -6.75 -10.76 -32.87
C GLU A 645 -7.97 -10.04 -33.44
N GLU A 646 -8.51 -9.03 -32.74
CA GLU A 646 -9.61 -8.19 -33.22
C GLU A 646 -9.31 -7.55 -34.58
N ALA A 647 -8.08 -7.07 -34.77
CA ALA A 647 -7.62 -6.41 -35.99
C ALA A 647 -7.70 -7.29 -37.26
N LYS A 648 -7.85 -8.61 -37.12
CA LYS A 648 -8.06 -9.53 -38.26
C LYS A 648 -9.45 -9.42 -38.86
N ILE A 649 -10.40 -8.86 -38.13
CA ILE A 649 -11.75 -8.58 -38.62
C ILE A 649 -11.80 -7.17 -39.22
N SER A 650 -11.33 -6.17 -38.47
CA SER A 650 -11.37 -4.77 -38.88
C SER A 650 -10.18 -4.02 -38.32
N ALA A 651 -9.56 -3.17 -39.13
CA ALA A 651 -8.36 -2.44 -38.70
C ALA A 651 -8.65 -1.51 -37.51
N PRO A 652 -7.77 -1.45 -36.49
CA PRO A 652 -7.98 -0.58 -35.35
C PRO A 652 -7.84 0.90 -35.75
N ASP A 653 -8.58 1.77 -35.06
CA ASP A 653 -8.29 3.20 -35.11
C ASP A 653 -6.97 3.45 -34.36
N LEU A 654 -6.06 4.19 -34.98
CA LEU A 654 -4.73 4.48 -34.45
C LEU A 654 -4.50 5.99 -34.34
N THR A 655 -5.59 6.75 -34.22
CA THR A 655 -5.55 8.21 -34.26
C THR A 655 -4.77 8.76 -33.07
N VAL A 656 -4.93 8.21 -31.88
CA VAL A 656 -4.25 8.70 -30.67
C VAL A 656 -2.76 8.36 -30.69
N PHE A 657 -2.41 7.16 -31.13
CA PHE A 657 -1.04 6.67 -31.30
C PHE A 657 -0.29 7.47 -32.36
N ARG A 658 -0.91 7.74 -33.52
CA ARG A 658 -0.33 8.60 -34.56
C ARG A 658 -0.12 10.02 -34.05
N ALA A 659 -1.06 10.56 -33.26
CA ALA A 659 -0.88 11.85 -32.61
C ALA A 659 0.30 11.81 -31.62
N ALA A 660 0.39 10.76 -30.81
CA ALA A 660 1.44 10.57 -29.80
C ALA A 660 2.84 10.40 -30.40
N ILE A 661 2.96 9.77 -31.58
CA ILE A 661 4.22 9.74 -32.36
C ILE A 661 4.65 11.17 -32.70
N ARG A 662 3.74 11.98 -33.27
CA ARG A 662 4.04 13.35 -33.70
C ARG A 662 4.43 14.27 -32.54
N SER A 663 3.77 14.11 -31.39
CA SER A 663 4.07 14.89 -30.18
C SER A 663 5.20 14.31 -29.33
N LYS A 664 5.75 13.14 -29.68
CA LYS A 664 6.76 12.40 -28.90
C LYS A 664 6.30 12.09 -27.47
N THR A 665 5.03 11.70 -27.33
CA THR A 665 4.38 11.41 -26.05
C THR A 665 3.99 9.94 -25.89
N LEU A 666 4.56 9.03 -26.71
CA LEU A 666 4.42 7.59 -26.50
C LEU A 666 4.90 7.18 -25.11
N PHE A 667 4.27 6.16 -24.55
CA PHE A 667 4.75 5.57 -23.30
C PHE A 667 6.15 4.99 -23.51
N PRO A 668 7.13 5.33 -22.63
CA PRO A 668 8.42 4.63 -22.60
C PRO A 668 8.18 3.14 -22.40
N ILE A 669 8.99 2.28 -23.05
CA ILE A 669 8.77 0.84 -23.01
C ILE A 669 8.77 0.30 -21.57
N GLU A 670 9.58 0.86 -20.68
CA GLU A 670 9.62 0.44 -19.28
C GLU A 670 8.29 0.70 -18.57
N THR A 671 7.62 1.79 -18.94
CA THR A 671 6.32 2.13 -18.38
C THR A 671 5.20 1.27 -18.95
N LEU A 672 5.31 0.86 -20.22
CA LEU A 672 4.36 -0.03 -20.86
C LEU A 672 4.49 -1.46 -20.31
N LEU A 673 5.73 -1.94 -20.12
CA LEU A 673 6.04 -3.28 -19.65
C LEU A 673 5.87 -3.47 -18.13
N GLY A 674 6.03 -2.39 -17.35
CA GLY A 674 5.76 -2.37 -15.92
C GLY A 674 4.25 -2.46 -15.67
N GLN A 675 3.83 -3.42 -14.84
CA GLN A 675 2.45 -3.84 -14.56
C GLN A 675 1.45 -2.76 -14.03
N GLU A 676 1.72 -1.46 -14.18
CA GLU A 676 1.14 -0.43 -13.31
C GLU A 676 0.10 0.49 -13.96
N ARG A 677 -0.12 0.47 -15.29
CA ARG A 677 -0.80 1.62 -15.92
C ARG A 677 -2.30 1.54 -16.15
N LEU A 678 -2.90 0.38 -16.46
CA LEU A 678 -4.34 0.34 -16.71
C LEU A 678 -5.19 0.75 -15.49
N LEU A 679 -4.60 0.65 -14.29
CA LEU A 679 -5.24 0.93 -13.02
C LEU A 679 -5.12 2.39 -12.56
N ALA A 680 -4.20 3.15 -13.15
CA ALA A 680 -3.90 4.53 -12.76
C ALA A 680 -4.37 5.57 -13.78
N VAL A 681 -4.76 5.13 -14.99
CA VAL A 681 -5.21 6.01 -16.06
C VAL A 681 -6.62 6.54 -15.72
N LYS A 682 -6.69 7.82 -15.36
CA LYS A 682 -7.95 8.55 -15.15
C LYS A 682 -8.44 9.26 -16.41
N ASP A 683 -7.56 9.40 -17.39
CA ASP A 683 -7.82 10.11 -18.64
C ASP A 683 -8.16 9.10 -19.74
N PRO A 684 -9.37 9.15 -20.32
CA PRO A 684 -9.75 8.29 -21.44
C PRO A 684 -8.74 8.28 -22.59
N LEU A 685 -8.07 9.40 -22.86
CA LEU A 685 -7.11 9.50 -23.95
C LEU A 685 -5.80 8.75 -23.66
N GLU A 686 -5.36 8.71 -22.40
CA GLU A 686 -4.21 7.90 -21.99
C GLU A 686 -4.54 6.40 -22.06
N ALA A 687 -5.80 6.00 -21.85
CA ALA A 687 -6.23 4.61 -21.92
C ALA A 687 -6.29 4.16 -23.38
N GLU A 688 -6.86 4.98 -24.25
CA GLU A 688 -6.87 4.76 -25.69
C GLU A 688 -5.45 4.64 -26.25
N LEU A 689 -4.53 5.54 -25.85
CA LEU A 689 -3.12 5.42 -26.20
C LEU A 689 -2.50 4.10 -25.73
N PHE A 690 -2.90 3.59 -24.56
CA PHE A 690 -2.36 2.34 -24.03
C PHE A 690 -2.76 1.15 -24.89
N TYR A 691 -4.03 1.05 -25.28
CA TYR A 691 -4.53 -0.01 -26.17
C TYR A 691 -3.84 0.06 -27.54
N GLU A 692 -3.86 1.24 -28.17
CA GLU A 692 -3.28 1.42 -29.51
C GLU A 692 -1.76 1.16 -29.52
N GLN A 693 -1.03 1.60 -28.48
CA GLN A 693 0.41 1.36 -28.36
C GLN A 693 0.72 -0.12 -28.07
N SER A 694 -0.10 -0.79 -27.25
CA SER A 694 0.04 -2.22 -26.96
C SER A 694 -0.19 -3.08 -28.20
N PHE A 695 -1.25 -2.78 -28.97
CA PHE A 695 -1.52 -3.38 -30.27
C PHE A 695 -0.33 -3.23 -31.22
N GLN A 696 0.23 -2.02 -31.32
CA GLN A 696 1.37 -1.74 -32.22
C GLN A 696 2.63 -2.52 -31.83
N LEU A 697 2.92 -2.62 -30.53
CA LEU A 697 4.06 -3.40 -30.05
C LEU A 697 3.83 -4.90 -30.28
N VAL A 698 2.65 -5.43 -29.97
CA VAL A 698 2.33 -6.85 -30.20
C VAL A 698 2.35 -7.19 -31.69
N SER A 699 1.83 -6.31 -32.56
CA SER A 699 1.89 -6.47 -34.01
C SER A 699 3.34 -6.54 -34.51
N TYR A 700 4.22 -5.67 -34.00
CA TYR A 700 5.65 -5.72 -34.30
C TYR A 700 6.28 -7.04 -33.84
N LEU A 701 5.97 -7.49 -32.62
CA LEU A 701 6.50 -8.73 -32.07
C LEU A 701 6.01 -9.95 -32.87
N ALA A 702 4.72 -9.99 -33.23
CA ALA A 702 4.14 -11.05 -34.04
C ALA A 702 4.79 -11.09 -35.44
N GLY A 703 4.98 -9.93 -36.09
CA GLY A 703 5.61 -9.85 -37.41
C GLY A 703 7.10 -10.22 -37.41
N ARG A 704 7.84 -9.83 -36.39
CA ARG A 704 9.30 -10.05 -36.32
C ARG A 704 9.70 -11.39 -35.71
N TYR A 705 9.06 -11.78 -34.60
CA TYR A 705 9.41 -12.94 -33.80
C TYR A 705 8.40 -14.10 -33.93
N GLY A 706 7.25 -13.86 -34.57
CA GLY A 706 6.21 -14.87 -34.78
C GLY A 706 5.33 -15.10 -33.55
N MET A 707 4.11 -15.58 -33.78
CA MET A 707 3.15 -15.94 -32.72
C MET A 707 3.68 -17.01 -31.76
N PHE A 708 4.57 -17.90 -32.23
CA PHE A 708 5.23 -18.89 -31.38
C PHE A 708 6.04 -18.25 -30.25
N SER A 709 6.70 -17.11 -30.51
CA SER A 709 7.46 -16.39 -29.49
C SER A 709 6.52 -15.73 -28.48
N LEU A 710 5.43 -15.12 -28.93
CA LEU A 710 4.40 -14.55 -28.05
C LEU A 710 3.76 -15.62 -27.14
N ARG A 711 3.47 -16.81 -27.69
CA ARG A 711 3.04 -17.96 -26.88
C ARG A 711 4.08 -18.36 -25.84
N LYS A 712 5.37 -18.45 -26.20
CA LYS A 712 6.44 -18.72 -25.23
C LYS A 712 6.52 -17.66 -24.14
N MET A 713 6.26 -16.39 -24.48
CA MET A 713 6.18 -15.33 -23.48
C MET A 713 5.06 -15.61 -22.48
N LEU A 714 3.86 -15.99 -22.95
CA LEU A 714 2.74 -16.40 -22.09
C LEU A 714 3.12 -17.59 -21.17
N GLU A 715 3.81 -18.59 -21.71
CA GLU A 715 4.28 -19.75 -20.93
C GLU A 715 5.35 -19.40 -19.88
N GLN A 716 6.15 -18.35 -20.12
CA GLN A 716 7.11 -17.84 -19.12
C GLN A 716 6.41 -16.98 -18.06
N PHE A 717 5.39 -16.19 -18.44
CA PHE A 717 4.55 -15.48 -17.47
C PHE A 717 3.85 -16.46 -16.52
N ALA A 718 3.40 -17.62 -17.01
CA ALA A 718 2.84 -18.69 -16.18
C ALA A 718 3.78 -19.21 -15.07
N GLN A 719 5.08 -18.91 -15.15
CA GLN A 719 6.09 -19.25 -14.15
C GLN A 719 6.37 -18.10 -13.17
N GLY A 720 5.65 -16.98 -13.26
CA GLY A 720 5.80 -15.82 -12.37
C GLY A 720 6.91 -14.84 -12.77
N LYS A 721 7.46 -14.94 -13.98
CA LYS A 721 8.50 -14.02 -14.49
C LYS A 721 7.91 -12.69 -14.90
N ASP A 722 8.69 -11.61 -14.79
CA ASP A 722 8.25 -10.28 -15.22
C ASP A 722 8.49 -10.01 -16.73
N SER A 723 7.90 -8.94 -17.26
CA SER A 723 7.99 -8.58 -18.69
C SER A 723 9.42 -8.42 -19.19
N PHE A 724 10.33 -7.90 -18.36
CA PHE A 724 11.73 -7.66 -18.73
C PHE A 724 12.48 -8.97 -18.84
N GLU A 725 12.32 -9.86 -17.85
CA GLU A 725 12.89 -11.21 -17.86
C GLU A 725 12.39 -12.00 -19.06
N VAL A 726 11.08 -11.99 -19.30
CA VAL A 726 10.45 -12.71 -20.41
C VAL A 726 10.95 -12.22 -21.77
N ILE A 727 11.06 -10.91 -21.98
CA ILE A 727 11.61 -10.35 -23.22
C ILE A 727 13.07 -10.78 -23.43
N GLN A 728 13.91 -10.67 -22.40
CA GLN A 728 15.32 -11.06 -22.51
C GLN A 728 15.49 -12.56 -22.77
N GLU A 729 14.69 -13.39 -22.11
CA GLU A 729 14.81 -14.83 -22.25
C GLU A 729 14.23 -15.36 -23.56
N VAL A 730 13.08 -14.85 -24.00
CA VAL A 730 12.39 -15.35 -25.19
C VAL A 730 12.92 -14.70 -26.46
N LEU A 731 13.09 -13.38 -26.46
CA LEU A 731 13.49 -12.61 -27.66
C LEU A 731 15.01 -12.44 -27.77
N LYS A 732 15.78 -12.74 -26.71
CA LYS A 732 17.25 -12.62 -26.66
C LYS A 732 17.77 -11.18 -26.88
N ILE A 733 16.94 -10.18 -26.57
CA ILE A 733 17.28 -8.76 -26.64
C ILE A 733 16.84 -8.04 -25.36
N SER A 734 17.44 -6.88 -25.07
CA SER A 734 16.97 -6.06 -23.94
C SER A 734 15.68 -5.30 -24.28
N PRO A 735 14.83 -4.95 -23.30
CA PRO A 735 13.66 -4.10 -23.56
C PRO A 735 13.99 -2.74 -24.18
N LEU A 736 15.11 -2.11 -23.80
CA LEU A 736 15.58 -0.87 -24.41
C LEU A 736 15.95 -1.04 -25.89
N GLU A 737 16.58 -2.17 -26.22
CA GLU A 737 16.90 -2.52 -27.60
C GLU A 737 15.63 -2.81 -28.40
N LEU A 738 14.68 -3.53 -27.82
CA LEU A 738 13.35 -3.75 -28.41
C LEU A 738 12.64 -2.42 -28.72
N GLU A 739 12.65 -1.47 -27.78
CA GLU A 739 12.04 -0.15 -27.99
C GLU A 739 12.68 0.60 -29.14
N LYS A 740 14.02 0.58 -29.22
CA LYS A 740 14.76 1.22 -30.30
C LYS A 740 14.40 0.59 -31.64
N GLU A 741 14.49 -0.73 -31.76
CA GLU A 741 14.17 -1.43 -33.02
C GLU A 741 12.72 -1.18 -33.44
N TRP A 742 11.77 -1.24 -32.51
CA TRP A 742 10.37 -0.96 -32.77
C TRP A 742 10.15 0.48 -33.22
N LYS A 743 10.71 1.49 -32.53
CA LYS A 743 10.59 2.90 -32.91
C LYS A 743 11.22 3.23 -34.26
N ASP A 744 12.30 2.53 -34.64
CA ASP A 744 12.91 2.68 -35.95
C ASP A 744 11.93 2.26 -37.07
N THR A 745 11.08 1.24 -36.84
CA THR A 745 10.03 0.86 -37.80
C THR A 745 8.90 1.89 -37.93
N LEU A 746 8.64 2.67 -36.87
CA LEU A 746 7.62 3.73 -36.88
C LEU A 746 8.09 4.99 -37.62
N SER A 747 9.39 5.14 -37.84
CA SER A 747 9.98 6.32 -38.51
C SER A 747 10.17 6.11 -40.02
N ALA A 748 10.01 4.88 -40.50
CA ALA A 748 10.20 4.47 -41.89
C ALA A 748 8.89 4.45 -42.72
N ASN A 749 7.75 4.69 -42.07
CA ASN A 749 6.39 4.81 -42.65
C ASN A 749 5.79 6.17 -42.25
#